data_AF-A0A179UNP9-F1
#
_entry.id   AF-A0A179UNP9-F1
#
_cell.length_a   1.000
_cell.length_b   1.000
_cell.length_c   1.000
_cell.angle_alpha   90.00
_cell.angle_beta   90.00
_cell.angle_gamma   90.00
#
_symmetry.space_group_name_H-M   'P 1'
#
loop_
_entity.id
_entity.type
_entity.pdbx_description
1 polymer ?
#
loop_
_entity_poly.entity_id
_entity_poly.type
_entity_poly.pdbx_seq_one_letter_code
_entity_poly.pdbx_strand_id
1 'polypeptide(L)'
;MRFGHQLRTSLIKEYYWHYIAYDDLKAALKTPYESTPATTPGASTDAQENAPAKPKRKPWTEEDERRFVALLESELDKVFTFQKLKSDEIVARIVQSEKEVNDVVAMLRASVGGGGGGGGGSGGSSTVTAVSGARRESQIGGSGADAAAAGNGAIGGAAAGGIAPTDEDFLLLEEDLSDIIADVHDLAKYVQLNYTGFQKIIKKHDKQTQWHLKPVFAARLKAKPFFRDNYDAFVVKLSKLYDLVRNKGAPVTGDSAAGGSQQNFIRETTKYWVHPDNITELKLIILKHLPVLVFNPRKEFDERDSAISSVYYDNPNTWELYTGRLKKTEGAEAIRLRWYGGMETDQIFVERKTHREDWTGEKSVKARFPIKEKYVNAFLSGEMTVESVFEKARKDGKKSEQQIADWEQLAREVQYRVITRKLEPVTRSFYHRTAFQLPGDARVRISLDTELTLIREDNMDGRIRSGNNWRRMDIGIDYPFRQLPAQDVERFPYAILEVKLQTQAGQDPPHWIRELISSHLVEAVPKFSKFIHGTANLFPDHINLLPFWMPQMDVDIRKPVTRGFGIERPVQASPSTSETVIDDDYDDESDEEGDGDNEPESRNGVHPHQNNRPPTSLSEANGIHFQSPQPHHQGEGEDDPSRDPNIPDATGNALDIEERIAAQQNVIDIGGDDYPLYDSEDESSGQDDLEEARKIGGWYYRVKLAKHYLRAAGRSALNAAMFIAPVPRPTAMPVDNGVRGVGRFIPPGEMQIKRFKAPKGKRIHVPVRVEPKVYFAAERTFLSWLEFSIILGSIAAALLNFGRDTVTLASSWAFTVLACLSLMYSLLLYMWRVDKIRKRRDVKHVYHEKWGPTVLCVGLLVAVCINFGLRVRSGGL
;
A
#
# COMPACT_ATOMS: atom_id res chain seq x y z
N MET A 1 -22.67 -9.97 7.70
CA MET A 1 -23.10 -10.93 6.65
C MET A 1 -23.01 -12.37 7.14
N ARG A 2 -24.02 -13.20 6.85
CA ARG A 2 -24.01 -14.66 7.17
C ARG A 2 -23.02 -15.35 6.21
N PHE A 3 -22.04 -16.10 6.74
CA PHE A 3 -20.98 -16.72 5.92
C PHE A 3 -21.50 -17.64 4.80
N GLY A 4 -22.63 -18.32 4.99
CA GLY A 4 -23.24 -19.14 3.93
C GLY A 4 -23.63 -18.34 2.67
N HIS A 5 -24.03 -17.07 2.83
CA HIS A 5 -24.28 -16.17 1.71
C HIS A 5 -22.97 -15.76 1.03
N GLN A 6 -21.95 -15.42 1.81
CA GLN A 6 -20.61 -15.09 1.30
C GLN A 6 -20.01 -16.26 0.49
N LEU A 7 -20.16 -17.49 0.98
CA LEU A 7 -19.70 -18.69 0.28
C LEU A 7 -20.43 -18.84 -1.06
N ARG A 8 -21.76 -18.67 -1.09
CA ARG A 8 -22.57 -18.74 -2.32
C ARG A 8 -22.23 -17.66 -3.34
N THR A 9 -21.96 -16.44 -2.91
CA THR A 9 -21.63 -15.33 -3.83
C THR A 9 -20.20 -15.38 -4.36
N SER A 10 -19.28 -16.02 -3.62
CA SER A 10 -17.84 -15.98 -3.94
C SER A 10 -17.27 -17.32 -4.43
N LEU A 11 -18.08 -18.38 -4.47
CA LEU A 11 -17.67 -19.69 -4.97
C LEU A 11 -17.47 -19.68 -6.50
N ILE A 12 -16.62 -20.60 -6.94
CA ILE A 12 -16.40 -20.88 -8.35
C ILE A 12 -17.46 -21.90 -8.76
N LYS A 13 -18.31 -21.55 -9.73
CA LYS A 13 -19.46 -22.38 -10.16
C LYS A 13 -19.04 -23.79 -10.57
N GLU A 14 -17.90 -23.93 -11.25
CA GLU A 14 -17.36 -25.21 -11.70
C GLU A 14 -17.01 -26.15 -10.53
N TYR A 15 -16.62 -25.61 -9.37
CA TYR A 15 -16.18 -26.42 -8.23
C TYR A 15 -17.29 -26.59 -7.18
N TYR A 16 -18.52 -26.19 -7.50
CA TYR A 16 -19.65 -26.10 -6.55
C TYR A 16 -19.79 -27.34 -5.67
N TRP A 17 -19.78 -28.54 -6.27
CA TRP A 17 -19.95 -29.82 -5.57
C TRP A 17 -18.79 -30.22 -4.66
N HIS A 18 -17.60 -29.64 -4.89
CA HIS A 18 -16.39 -29.94 -4.13
C HIS A 18 -16.24 -29.04 -2.90
N TYR A 19 -16.93 -27.88 -2.86
CA TYR A 19 -16.94 -27.02 -1.69
C TYR A 19 -17.56 -27.71 -0.46
N ILE A 20 -17.17 -27.22 0.72
CA ILE A 20 -17.76 -27.59 2.00
C ILE A 20 -19.27 -27.30 2.00
N ALA A 21 -20.06 -28.31 2.33
CA ALA A 21 -21.51 -28.21 2.49
C ALA A 21 -21.86 -27.49 3.80
N TYR A 22 -21.53 -26.19 3.89
CA TYR A 22 -21.63 -25.41 5.12
C TYR A 22 -23.07 -25.31 5.63
N ASP A 23 -24.05 -25.17 4.74
CA ASP A 23 -25.46 -25.06 5.11
C ASP A 23 -26.00 -26.42 5.62
N ASP A 24 -25.56 -27.55 5.04
CA ASP A 24 -25.91 -28.89 5.50
C ASP A 24 -25.30 -29.20 6.88
N LEU A 25 -24.01 -28.86 7.08
CA LEU A 25 -23.37 -28.98 8.39
C LEU A 25 -24.04 -28.09 9.44
N LYS A 26 -24.48 -26.89 9.04
CA LYS A 26 -25.23 -25.98 9.90
C LYS A 26 -26.62 -26.53 10.23
N ALA A 27 -27.26 -27.26 9.30
CA ALA A 27 -28.51 -27.96 9.56
C ALA A 27 -28.29 -29.15 10.51
N ALA A 28 -27.19 -29.90 10.35
CA ALA A 28 -26.82 -31.02 11.21
C ALA A 28 -26.54 -30.61 12.67
N LEU A 29 -26.15 -29.36 12.92
CA LEU A 29 -26.02 -28.80 14.28
C LEU A 29 -27.36 -28.53 14.97
N LYS A 30 -28.50 -28.61 14.26
CA LYS A 30 -29.82 -28.35 14.85
C LYS A 30 -30.39 -29.65 15.45
N THR A 31 -30.40 -29.75 16.79
CA THR A 31 -31.09 -30.84 17.49
C THR A 31 -32.62 -30.68 17.43
N PRO A 32 -33.38 -31.79 17.41
CA PRO A 32 -34.84 -31.75 17.44
C PRO A 32 -35.35 -31.15 18.76
N TYR A 33 -36.55 -30.56 18.70
CA TYR A 33 -37.21 -29.97 19.87
C TYR A 33 -37.66 -31.06 20.86
N GLU A 34 -37.65 -30.74 22.16
CA GLU A 34 -38.06 -31.66 23.24
C GLU A 34 -39.56 -31.99 23.17
N SER A 35 -40.37 -31.08 22.60
CA SER A 35 -41.78 -31.29 22.30
C SER A 35 -42.07 -30.99 20.82
N THR A 36 -42.86 -31.84 20.15
CA THR A 36 -43.45 -31.53 18.85
C THR A 36 -44.29 -30.26 18.97
N PRO A 37 -44.10 -29.22 18.13
CA PRO A 37 -45.07 -28.13 18.08
C PRO A 37 -46.43 -28.73 17.70
N ALA A 38 -47.46 -28.42 18.50
CA ALA A 38 -48.82 -28.89 18.23
C ALA A 38 -49.35 -28.16 16.99
N THR A 39 -49.13 -28.71 15.81
CA THR A 39 -49.83 -28.26 14.60
C THR A 39 -51.28 -28.74 14.73
N THR A 40 -52.17 -27.86 15.16
CA THR A 40 -53.62 -28.10 15.10
C THR A 40 -54.05 -27.82 13.65
N PRO A 41 -54.59 -28.80 12.90
CA PRO A 41 -55.13 -28.52 11.58
C PRO A 41 -56.50 -27.85 11.73
N GLY A 42 -56.58 -26.55 11.39
CA GLY A 42 -57.84 -25.83 11.20
C GLY A 42 -58.15 -24.68 12.17
N ALA A 43 -57.24 -23.71 12.33
CA ALA A 43 -57.55 -22.46 13.04
C ALA A 43 -57.40 -21.24 12.11
N SER A 44 -58.42 -20.37 12.15
CA SER A 44 -58.55 -19.14 11.38
C SER A 44 -57.52 -18.07 11.79
N THR A 45 -57.25 -17.16 10.85
CA THR A 45 -56.21 -16.12 10.78
C THR A 45 -56.18 -15.03 11.88
N ASP A 46 -56.94 -15.14 12.97
CA ASP A 46 -57.09 -14.04 13.95
C ASP A 46 -56.44 -14.31 15.33
N ALA A 47 -55.54 -15.29 15.44
CA ALA A 47 -54.91 -15.67 16.73
C ALA A 47 -53.37 -15.65 16.70
N GLN A 48 -52.76 -14.69 15.99
CA GLN A 48 -51.31 -14.64 15.75
C GLN A 48 -50.60 -13.50 16.51
N GLU A 49 -51.00 -13.26 17.77
CA GLU A 49 -50.30 -12.32 18.67
C GLU A 49 -49.79 -12.97 19.97
N ASN A 50 -50.05 -14.27 20.19
CA ASN A 50 -49.58 -15.00 21.37
C ASN A 50 -49.08 -16.40 21.00
N ALA A 51 -47.99 -16.48 20.24
CA ALA A 51 -47.30 -17.75 19.98
C ALA A 51 -46.44 -18.15 21.20
N PRO A 52 -46.50 -19.40 21.70
CA PRO A 52 -45.64 -19.84 22.79
C PRO A 52 -44.18 -19.88 22.34
N ALA A 53 -43.26 -19.49 23.24
CA ALA A 53 -41.82 -19.54 23.02
C ALA A 53 -41.38 -20.87 22.39
N LYS A 54 -40.51 -20.81 21.36
CA LYS A 54 -39.98 -21.99 20.66
C LYS A 54 -39.54 -23.05 21.70
N PRO A 55 -40.01 -24.30 21.60
CA PRO A 55 -39.72 -25.33 22.60
C PRO A 55 -38.20 -25.52 22.77
N LYS A 56 -37.75 -25.90 23.98
CA LYS A 56 -36.33 -26.18 24.22
C LYS A 56 -35.87 -27.33 23.34
N ARG A 57 -34.65 -27.21 22.81
CA ARG A 57 -34.03 -28.25 21.98
C ARG A 57 -33.40 -29.32 22.85
N LYS A 58 -33.42 -30.56 22.38
CA LYS A 58 -32.74 -31.66 23.07
C LYS A 58 -31.25 -31.34 23.26
N PRO A 59 -30.66 -31.69 24.41
CA PRO A 59 -29.24 -31.49 24.67
C PRO A 59 -28.40 -32.31 23.68
N TRP A 60 -27.23 -31.77 23.31
CA TRP A 60 -26.30 -32.43 22.40
C TRP A 60 -25.76 -33.72 23.02
N THR A 61 -25.90 -34.85 22.32
CA THR A 61 -25.50 -36.17 22.82
C THR A 61 -24.18 -36.65 22.21
N GLU A 62 -23.57 -37.68 22.79
CA GLU A 62 -22.38 -38.33 22.23
C GLU A 62 -22.63 -38.95 20.84
N GLU A 63 -23.86 -39.41 20.58
CA GLU A 63 -24.25 -39.93 19.27
C GLU A 63 -24.33 -38.81 18.21
N ASP A 64 -24.84 -37.64 18.59
CA ASP A 64 -24.87 -36.44 17.74
C ASP A 64 -23.45 -35.94 17.44
N GLU A 65 -22.56 -35.94 18.43
CA GLU A 65 -21.14 -35.61 18.27
C GLU A 65 -20.48 -36.57 17.27
N ARG A 66 -20.64 -37.89 17.45
CA ARG A 66 -20.07 -38.90 16.55
C ARG A 66 -20.57 -38.72 15.12
N ARG A 67 -21.88 -38.46 14.94
CA ARG A 67 -22.49 -38.22 13.63
C ARG A 67 -21.95 -36.95 12.98
N PHE A 68 -21.87 -35.84 13.72
CA PHE A 68 -21.38 -34.57 13.22
C PHE A 68 -19.90 -34.63 12.84
N VAL A 69 -19.09 -35.29 13.67
CA VAL A 69 -17.67 -35.52 13.40
C VAL A 69 -17.48 -36.37 12.14
N ALA A 70 -18.29 -37.41 11.93
CA ALA A 70 -18.23 -38.23 10.72
C ALA A 70 -18.57 -37.41 9.46
N LEU A 71 -19.59 -36.54 9.52
CA LEU A 71 -19.93 -35.62 8.42
C LEU A 71 -18.82 -34.61 8.14
N LEU A 72 -18.19 -34.07 9.18
CA LEU A 72 -17.05 -33.16 9.02
C LEU A 72 -15.83 -33.88 8.41
N GLU A 73 -15.60 -35.14 8.76
CA GLU A 73 -14.53 -35.94 8.16
C GLU A 73 -14.79 -36.27 6.70
N SER A 74 -16.02 -36.62 6.33
CA SER A 74 -16.36 -36.85 4.92
C SER A 74 -16.20 -35.58 4.08
N GLU A 75 -16.60 -34.43 4.62
CA GLU A 75 -16.40 -33.14 3.95
C GLU A 75 -14.91 -32.77 3.84
N LEU A 76 -14.12 -33.05 4.87
CA LEU A 76 -12.67 -32.81 4.84
C LEU A 76 -11.98 -33.71 3.80
N ASP A 77 -12.38 -34.98 3.71
CA ASP A 77 -11.81 -35.92 2.74
C ASP A 77 -12.18 -35.55 1.30
N LYS A 78 -13.42 -35.12 1.08
CA LYS A 78 -13.90 -34.57 -0.21
C LYS A 78 -13.04 -33.38 -0.65
N VAL A 79 -12.87 -32.39 0.23
CA VAL A 79 -12.10 -31.18 -0.08
C VAL A 79 -10.63 -31.50 -0.33
N PHE A 80 -10.02 -32.35 0.51
CA PHE A 80 -8.63 -32.76 0.38
C PHE A 80 -8.37 -33.54 -0.92
N THR A 81 -9.25 -34.48 -1.27
CA THR A 81 -9.09 -35.29 -2.49
C THR A 81 -9.21 -34.44 -3.74
N PHE A 82 -10.18 -33.51 -3.80
CA PHE A 82 -10.33 -32.61 -4.93
C PHE A 82 -9.13 -31.66 -5.07
N GLN A 83 -8.68 -31.06 -3.97
CA GLN A 83 -7.50 -30.18 -3.99
C GLN A 83 -6.27 -30.93 -4.51
N LYS A 84 -6.03 -32.17 -4.04
CA LYS A 84 -4.91 -32.98 -4.49
C LYS A 84 -4.99 -33.29 -5.99
N LEU A 85 -6.15 -33.73 -6.47
CA LEU A 85 -6.36 -34.01 -7.89
C LEU A 85 -6.11 -32.77 -8.75
N LYS A 86 -6.64 -31.61 -8.34
CA LYS A 86 -6.42 -30.34 -9.06
C LYS A 86 -4.97 -29.86 -9.01
N SER A 87 -4.29 -30.04 -7.88
CA SER A 87 -2.86 -29.73 -7.77
C SER A 87 -2.03 -30.61 -8.72
N ASP A 88 -2.31 -31.92 -8.77
CA ASP A 88 -1.60 -32.85 -9.65
C ASP A 88 -1.87 -32.55 -11.14
N GLU A 89 -3.11 -32.15 -11.48
CA GLU A 89 -3.49 -31.69 -12.82
C GLU A 89 -2.70 -30.44 -13.24
N ILE A 90 -2.64 -29.42 -12.38
CA ILE A 90 -1.87 -28.19 -12.63
C ILE A 90 -0.38 -28.51 -12.81
N VAL A 91 0.18 -29.39 -11.97
CA VAL A 91 1.58 -29.83 -12.11
C VAL A 91 1.82 -30.50 -13.46
N ALA A 92 0.92 -31.38 -13.89
CA ALA A 92 1.02 -32.04 -15.19
C ALA A 92 0.93 -31.02 -16.34
N ARG A 93 0.02 -30.05 -16.28
CA ARG A 93 -0.08 -28.96 -17.26
C ARG A 93 1.21 -28.12 -17.32
N ILE A 94 1.77 -27.75 -16.17
CA ILE A 94 3.05 -26.99 -16.11
C ILE A 94 4.18 -27.77 -16.77
N VAL A 95 4.32 -29.07 -16.49
CA VAL A 95 5.36 -29.92 -17.08
C VAL A 95 5.18 -30.07 -18.58
N GLN A 96 3.92 -30.20 -19.05
CA GLN A 96 3.60 -30.28 -20.47
C GLN A 96 3.94 -28.97 -21.19
N SER A 97 3.50 -27.83 -20.67
CA SER A 97 3.84 -26.51 -21.24
C SER A 97 5.34 -26.23 -21.17
N GLU A 98 6.04 -26.69 -20.13
CA GLU A 98 7.51 -26.59 -20.06
C GLU A 98 8.19 -27.33 -21.21
N LYS A 99 7.69 -28.53 -21.55
CA LYS A 99 8.21 -29.29 -22.68
C LYS A 99 7.93 -28.57 -24.01
N GLU A 100 6.71 -28.12 -24.24
CA GLU A 100 6.30 -27.43 -25.47
C GLU A 100 7.09 -26.14 -25.69
N VAL A 101 7.21 -25.30 -24.65
CA VAL A 101 7.99 -24.06 -24.68
C VAL A 101 9.46 -24.34 -25.00
N ASN A 102 10.05 -25.37 -24.40
CA ASN A 102 11.44 -25.76 -24.68
C ASN A 102 11.62 -26.29 -26.10
N ASP A 103 10.68 -27.09 -26.61
CA ASP A 103 10.71 -27.64 -27.96
C ASP A 103 10.61 -26.51 -29.01
N VAL A 104 9.70 -25.55 -28.81
CA VAL A 104 9.53 -24.37 -29.67
C VAL A 104 10.79 -23.50 -29.67
N VAL A 105 11.39 -23.25 -28.51
CA VAL A 105 12.64 -22.47 -28.45
C VAL A 105 13.84 -23.23 -29.01
N ALA A 106 13.89 -24.55 -28.87
CA ALA A 106 14.90 -25.37 -29.51
C ALA A 106 14.77 -25.31 -31.05
N MET A 107 13.54 -25.38 -31.58
CA MET A 107 13.26 -25.21 -33.01
C MET A 107 13.66 -23.83 -33.53
N LEU A 108 13.37 -22.76 -32.78
CA LEU A 108 13.79 -21.41 -33.14
C LEU A 108 15.33 -21.26 -33.13
N ARG A 109 16.02 -21.86 -32.16
CA ARG A 109 17.50 -21.85 -32.13
C ARG A 109 18.09 -22.63 -33.30
N ALA A 110 17.48 -23.75 -33.67
CA ALA A 110 17.90 -24.57 -34.81
C ALA A 110 17.67 -23.83 -36.15
N SER A 111 16.56 -23.11 -36.31
CA SER A 111 16.29 -22.33 -37.51
C SER A 111 17.23 -21.12 -37.67
N VAL A 112 17.58 -20.44 -36.56
CA VAL A 112 18.55 -19.33 -36.56
C VAL A 112 19.99 -19.82 -36.79
N GLY A 113 20.34 -21.00 -36.26
CA GLY A 113 21.67 -21.62 -36.47
C GLY A 113 21.90 -22.22 -37.86
N GLY A 114 20.84 -22.50 -38.61
CA GLY A 114 20.90 -23.12 -39.94
C GLY A 114 21.07 -22.15 -41.13
N GLY A 115 21.00 -20.84 -40.90
CA GLY A 115 20.99 -19.81 -41.96
C GLY A 115 22.33 -19.17 -42.33
N GLY A 116 23.46 -19.64 -41.78
CA GLY A 116 24.78 -19.01 -41.94
C GLY A 116 25.77 -19.79 -42.80
N GLY A 117 25.41 -20.13 -44.04
CA GLY A 117 26.29 -20.82 -44.99
C GLY A 117 26.50 -20.02 -46.27
N GLY A 118 27.39 -19.02 -46.25
CA GLY A 118 27.82 -18.33 -47.47
C GLY A 118 28.47 -16.96 -47.25
N GLY A 119 29.77 -16.92 -46.95
CA GLY A 119 30.55 -15.67 -46.94
C GLY A 119 31.93 -15.87 -46.32
N GLY A 120 32.93 -16.16 -47.15
CA GLY A 120 34.32 -16.30 -46.72
C GLY A 120 34.93 -14.99 -46.24
N GLY A 121 35.70 -15.05 -45.16
CA GLY A 121 36.49 -13.95 -44.62
C GLY A 121 37.33 -14.41 -43.43
N SER A 122 38.65 -14.45 -43.63
CA SER A 122 39.70 -14.89 -42.71
C SER A 122 39.79 -14.14 -41.37
N GLY A 123 40.15 -14.86 -40.31
CA GLY A 123 41.02 -14.33 -39.24
C GLY A 123 40.62 -14.65 -37.80
N GLY A 124 41.55 -15.25 -37.03
CA GLY A 124 41.66 -15.02 -35.59
C GLY A 124 41.22 -16.14 -34.65
N SER A 125 42.17 -16.98 -34.26
CA SER A 125 42.12 -17.98 -33.18
C SER A 125 41.81 -17.36 -31.80
N SER A 126 40.99 -18.05 -30.99
CA SER A 126 41.11 -18.08 -29.52
C SER A 126 40.41 -19.33 -28.96
N THR A 127 41.24 -20.27 -28.54
CA THR A 127 40.92 -21.56 -27.93
C THR A 127 40.40 -21.42 -26.50
N VAL A 128 39.35 -22.18 -26.15
CA VAL A 128 39.05 -22.50 -24.74
C VAL A 128 39.07 -24.01 -24.58
N THR A 129 40.09 -24.46 -23.86
CA THR A 129 40.45 -25.84 -23.55
C THR A 129 39.44 -26.47 -22.59
N ALA A 130 38.77 -27.54 -23.01
CA ALA A 130 38.07 -28.46 -22.12
C ALA A 130 39.05 -29.55 -21.67
N VAL A 131 39.31 -29.62 -20.37
CA VAL A 131 40.13 -30.68 -19.75
C VAL A 131 39.27 -31.91 -19.53
N SER A 132 39.67 -33.01 -20.17
CA SER A 132 39.16 -34.35 -19.98
C SER A 132 39.85 -35.03 -18.79
N GLY A 133 39.06 -35.74 -17.99
CA GLY A 133 39.55 -36.68 -16.98
C GLY A 133 38.94 -38.05 -17.22
N ALA A 134 39.71 -38.95 -17.82
CA ALA A 134 39.35 -40.34 -18.03
C ALA A 134 39.75 -41.18 -16.81
N ARG A 135 38.91 -42.16 -16.44
CA ARG A 135 39.38 -43.40 -15.81
C ARG A 135 38.53 -44.58 -16.28
N ARG A 136 39.22 -45.58 -16.86
CA ARG A 136 38.73 -46.89 -17.32
C ARG A 136 38.94 -47.93 -16.24
N GLU A 137 38.07 -48.94 -16.24
CA GLU A 137 38.22 -50.40 -15.99
C GLU A 137 36.84 -50.94 -15.55
N SER A 138 36.32 -52.13 -15.88
CA SER A 138 36.61 -53.18 -16.86
C SER A 138 35.42 -54.17 -16.90
N GLN A 139 35.13 -54.69 -18.10
CA GLN A 139 34.57 -55.98 -18.55
C GLN A 139 33.71 -56.93 -17.67
N ILE A 140 32.70 -57.51 -18.34
CA ILE A 140 32.07 -58.87 -18.35
C ILE A 140 30.56 -58.63 -18.64
N GLY A 141 29.85 -59.14 -19.65
CA GLY A 141 29.97 -60.29 -20.53
C GLY A 141 28.64 -61.08 -20.44
N GLY A 142 27.85 -61.21 -21.52
CA GLY A 142 26.66 -62.09 -21.55
C GLY A 142 25.60 -61.76 -22.60
N SER A 143 25.63 -62.51 -23.71
CA SER A 143 24.62 -62.60 -24.77
C SER A 143 23.51 -63.62 -24.43
N GLY A 144 22.28 -63.42 -24.92
CA GLY A 144 21.25 -64.46 -24.96
C GLY A 144 19.86 -63.95 -25.32
N ALA A 145 19.31 -64.48 -26.41
CA ALA A 145 18.03 -64.15 -27.02
C ALA A 145 16.80 -64.69 -26.25
N ASP A 146 15.62 -64.08 -26.44
CA ASP A 146 14.44 -64.72 -27.04
C ASP A 146 13.17 -63.86 -26.95
N ALA A 147 12.19 -64.27 -27.76
CA ALA A 147 11.21 -63.47 -28.47
C ALA A 147 9.82 -63.29 -27.77
N ALA A 148 8.95 -62.61 -28.54
CA ALA A 148 7.48 -62.46 -28.43
C ALA A 148 6.95 -61.36 -27.48
N ALA A 149 5.86 -60.64 -27.74
CA ALA A 149 5.09 -60.21 -28.92
C ALA A 149 3.92 -59.34 -28.39
N ALA A 150 3.23 -58.66 -29.31
CA ALA A 150 2.03 -57.82 -29.18
C ALA A 150 2.27 -56.42 -28.56
N GLY A 151 1.94 -55.28 -29.19
CA GLY A 151 1.22 -55.00 -30.42
C GLY A 151 0.36 -53.74 -30.20
N ASN A 152 0.69 -52.63 -30.88
CA ASN A 152 -0.30 -51.81 -31.58
C ASN A 152 0.33 -50.61 -32.30
N GLY A 153 -0.01 -50.49 -33.59
CA GLY A 153 -0.41 -49.22 -34.19
C GLY A 153 0.69 -48.23 -34.54
N ALA A 154 1.51 -48.56 -35.54
CA ALA A 154 2.19 -47.55 -36.32
C ALA A 154 1.18 -46.70 -37.11
N ILE A 155 1.24 -45.37 -36.96
CA ILE A 155 0.89 -44.45 -38.05
C ILE A 155 2.10 -43.53 -38.28
N GLY A 156 2.69 -43.76 -39.46
CA GLY A 156 3.56 -42.93 -40.28
C GLY A 156 4.16 -41.66 -39.70
N GLY A 157 5.49 -41.63 -39.67
CA GLY A 157 6.24 -40.40 -39.83
C GLY A 157 5.93 -39.76 -41.19
N ALA A 158 5.55 -38.49 -41.14
CA ALA A 158 5.68 -37.57 -42.26
C ALA A 158 6.70 -36.51 -41.84
N ALA A 159 7.78 -36.42 -42.60
CA ALA A 159 8.74 -35.33 -42.53
C ALA A 159 8.01 -34.01 -42.82
N ALA A 160 7.76 -33.21 -41.79
CA ALA A 160 7.38 -31.82 -41.96
C ALA A 160 8.67 -31.00 -42.09
N GLY A 161 8.83 -30.33 -43.24
CA GLY A 161 9.87 -29.33 -43.44
C GLY A 161 9.82 -28.29 -42.32
N GLY A 162 11.00 -27.91 -41.83
CA GLY A 162 11.16 -26.98 -40.72
C GLY A 162 10.55 -25.62 -41.03
N ILE A 163 9.31 -25.41 -40.60
CA ILE A 163 8.70 -24.10 -40.47
C ILE A 163 9.27 -23.53 -39.16
N ALA A 164 9.97 -22.40 -39.25
CA ALA A 164 10.43 -21.69 -38.06
C ALA A 164 9.20 -21.32 -37.21
N PRO A 165 9.26 -21.45 -35.87
CA PRO A 165 8.14 -21.06 -35.02
C PRO A 165 7.70 -19.63 -35.31
N THR A 166 6.40 -19.46 -35.52
CA THR A 166 5.79 -18.17 -35.85
C THR A 166 5.46 -17.38 -34.58
N ASP A 167 5.21 -16.08 -34.73
CA ASP A 167 4.79 -15.23 -33.62
C ASP A 167 3.45 -15.67 -33.02
N GLU A 168 2.59 -16.32 -33.82
CA GLU A 168 1.32 -16.90 -33.37
C GLU A 168 1.54 -18.09 -32.42
N ASP A 169 2.56 -18.92 -32.65
CA ASP A 169 2.88 -20.05 -31.76
C ASP A 169 3.26 -19.57 -30.35
N PHE A 170 3.97 -18.45 -30.24
CA PHE A 170 4.30 -17.84 -28.94
C PHE A 170 3.09 -17.21 -28.27
N LEU A 171 2.14 -16.66 -29.02
CA LEU A 171 0.89 -16.10 -28.48
C LEU A 171 0.00 -17.21 -27.90
N LEU A 172 -0.10 -18.35 -28.59
CA LEU A 172 -0.84 -19.52 -28.09
C LEU A 172 -0.22 -20.06 -26.78
N LEU A 173 1.11 -20.17 -26.73
CA LEU A 173 1.81 -20.56 -25.50
C LEU A 173 1.60 -19.55 -24.36
N GLU A 174 1.49 -18.25 -24.67
CA GLU A 174 1.19 -17.21 -23.68
C GLU A 174 -0.25 -17.33 -23.15
N GLU A 175 -1.22 -17.66 -24.01
CA GLU A 175 -2.61 -17.93 -23.64
C GLU A 175 -2.71 -19.18 -22.74
N ASP A 176 -2.06 -20.28 -23.13
CA ASP A 176 -2.02 -21.51 -22.33
C ASP A 176 -1.42 -21.29 -20.94
N LEU A 177 -0.33 -20.53 -20.84
CA LEU A 177 0.27 -20.15 -19.56
C LEU A 177 -0.66 -19.25 -18.74
N SER A 178 -1.42 -18.37 -19.39
CA SER A 178 -2.42 -17.51 -18.74
C SER A 178 -3.59 -18.30 -18.16
N ASP A 179 -4.02 -19.36 -18.84
CA ASP A 179 -5.03 -20.30 -18.34
C ASP A 179 -4.53 -21.10 -17.14
N ILE A 180 -3.27 -21.57 -17.16
CA ILE A 180 -2.67 -22.24 -16.00
C ILE A 180 -2.58 -21.28 -14.80
N ILE A 181 -2.27 -20.00 -15.04
CA ILE A 181 -2.30 -18.96 -13.99
C ILE A 181 -3.71 -18.80 -13.40
N ALA A 182 -4.76 -18.84 -14.22
CA ALA A 182 -6.14 -18.79 -13.75
C ALA A 182 -6.51 -20.03 -12.91
N ASP A 183 -6.08 -21.23 -13.31
CA ASP A 183 -6.31 -22.45 -12.52
C ASP A 183 -5.59 -22.41 -11.15
N VAL A 184 -4.36 -21.88 -11.10
CA VAL A 184 -3.63 -21.71 -9.82
C VAL A 184 -4.35 -20.72 -8.91
N HIS A 185 -4.86 -19.63 -9.47
CA HIS A 185 -5.66 -18.65 -8.74
C HIS A 185 -6.95 -19.27 -8.19
N ASP A 186 -7.67 -20.00 -9.02
CA ASP A 186 -8.93 -20.65 -8.68
C ASP A 186 -8.75 -21.72 -7.59
N LEU A 187 -7.68 -22.51 -7.67
CA LEU A 187 -7.32 -23.48 -6.64
C LEU A 187 -6.99 -22.80 -5.30
N ALA A 188 -6.23 -21.71 -5.31
CA ALA A 188 -5.89 -20.97 -4.09
C ALA A 188 -7.14 -20.39 -3.41
N LYS A 189 -8.05 -19.80 -4.19
CA LYS A 189 -9.33 -19.27 -3.70
C LYS A 189 -10.22 -20.38 -3.12
N TYR A 190 -10.28 -21.52 -3.80
CA TYR A 190 -11.01 -22.70 -3.33
C TYR A 190 -10.49 -23.17 -1.96
N VAL A 191 -9.17 -23.31 -1.81
CA VAL A 191 -8.53 -23.74 -0.55
C VAL A 191 -8.84 -22.78 0.60
N GLN A 192 -8.72 -21.47 0.35
CA GLN A 192 -8.94 -20.42 1.35
C GLN A 192 -10.40 -20.37 1.84
N LEU A 193 -11.37 -20.42 0.92
CA LEU A 193 -12.80 -20.41 1.24
C LEU A 193 -13.20 -21.64 2.06
N ASN A 194 -12.74 -22.82 1.66
CA ASN A 194 -13.01 -24.07 2.38
C ASN A 194 -12.36 -24.08 3.77
N TYR A 195 -11.10 -23.66 3.89
CA TYR A 195 -10.43 -23.56 5.18
C TYR A 195 -11.17 -22.64 6.15
N THR A 196 -11.62 -21.47 5.66
CA THR A 196 -12.44 -20.54 6.43
C THR A 196 -13.79 -21.17 6.82
N GLY A 197 -14.39 -21.95 5.91
CA GLY A 197 -15.62 -22.69 6.17
C GLY A 197 -15.49 -23.69 7.31
N PHE A 198 -14.43 -24.51 7.31
CA PHE A 198 -14.13 -25.43 8.42
C PHE A 198 -13.93 -24.67 9.73
N GLN A 199 -13.14 -23.59 9.74
CA GLN A 199 -12.93 -22.81 10.97
C GLN A 199 -14.23 -22.21 11.52
N LYS A 200 -15.10 -21.67 10.64
CA LYS A 200 -16.37 -21.06 11.04
C LYS A 200 -17.38 -22.09 11.53
N ILE A 201 -17.46 -23.27 10.92
CA ILE A 201 -18.41 -24.32 11.36
C ILE A 201 -17.96 -24.93 12.69
N ILE A 202 -16.66 -25.15 12.89
CA ILE A 202 -16.11 -25.62 14.17
C ILE A 202 -16.33 -24.59 15.28
N LYS A 203 -16.08 -23.31 15.00
CA LYS A 203 -16.37 -22.24 15.98
C LYS A 203 -17.87 -22.19 16.34
N LYS A 204 -18.74 -22.46 15.36
CA LYS A 204 -20.18 -22.49 15.57
C LYS A 204 -20.62 -23.71 16.39
N HIS A 205 -20.07 -24.88 16.09
CA HIS A 205 -20.24 -26.10 16.88
C HIS A 205 -19.89 -25.86 18.34
N ASP A 206 -18.64 -25.45 18.63
CA ASP A 206 -18.17 -25.24 20.00
C ASP A 206 -19.02 -24.22 20.78
N LYS A 207 -19.56 -23.19 20.08
CA LYS A 207 -20.45 -22.19 20.69
C LYS A 207 -21.85 -22.75 21.00
N GLN A 208 -22.40 -23.62 20.15
CA GLN A 208 -23.77 -24.12 20.27
C GLN A 208 -23.86 -25.37 21.16
N THR A 209 -22.89 -26.27 21.07
CA THR A 209 -22.90 -27.55 21.79
C THR A 209 -22.21 -27.46 23.15
N GLN A 210 -21.30 -26.49 23.34
CA GLN A 210 -20.37 -26.41 24.48
C GLN A 210 -19.33 -27.54 24.52
N TRP A 211 -19.30 -28.41 23.51
CA TRP A 211 -18.27 -29.45 23.36
C TRP A 211 -17.08 -28.88 22.58
N HIS A 212 -15.86 -29.24 22.97
CA HIS A 212 -14.64 -28.67 22.40
C HIS A 212 -14.09 -29.51 21.24
N LEU A 213 -14.51 -29.23 20.00
CA LEU A 213 -14.06 -29.95 18.80
C LEU A 213 -12.80 -29.33 18.18
N LYS A 214 -12.56 -28.04 18.42
CA LYS A 214 -11.43 -27.28 17.84
C LYS A 214 -10.04 -27.95 17.97
N PRO A 215 -9.59 -28.44 19.14
CA PRO A 215 -8.26 -29.04 19.25
C PRO A 215 -8.16 -30.39 18.50
N VAL A 216 -9.20 -31.21 18.56
CA VAL A 216 -9.26 -32.53 17.90
C VAL A 216 -9.21 -32.36 16.39
N PHE A 217 -10.05 -31.47 15.85
CA PHE A 217 -10.11 -31.24 14.41
C PHE A 217 -8.88 -30.49 13.89
N ALA A 218 -8.25 -29.64 14.70
CA ALA A 218 -6.97 -29.02 14.33
C ALA A 218 -5.85 -30.06 14.13
N ALA A 219 -5.85 -31.17 14.87
CA ALA A 219 -4.93 -32.27 14.63
C ALA A 219 -5.25 -33.00 13.31
N ARG A 220 -6.54 -33.20 12.99
CA ARG A 220 -6.98 -33.82 11.74
C ARG A 220 -6.67 -32.97 10.50
N LEU A 221 -6.91 -31.65 10.57
CA LEU A 221 -6.51 -30.71 9.52
C LEU A 221 -5.00 -30.71 9.28
N LYS A 222 -4.18 -30.92 10.33
CA LYS A 222 -2.73 -31.06 10.17
C LYS A 222 -2.32 -32.38 9.54
N ALA A 223 -3.07 -33.46 9.81
CA ALA A 223 -2.80 -34.77 9.22
C ALA A 223 -3.14 -34.81 7.71
N LYS A 224 -4.16 -34.06 7.28
CA LYS A 224 -4.55 -33.89 5.87
C LYS A 224 -4.49 -32.41 5.46
N PRO A 225 -3.28 -31.85 5.27
CA PRO A 225 -3.12 -30.43 5.00
C PRO A 225 -3.44 -30.12 3.52
N PHE A 226 -4.66 -29.68 3.22
CA PHE A 226 -5.00 -29.12 1.90
C PHE A 226 -4.71 -27.60 1.79
N PHE A 227 -4.31 -26.96 2.89
CA PHE A 227 -4.11 -25.51 2.99
C PHE A 227 -2.64 -25.08 3.00
N ARG A 228 -1.70 -26.03 2.89
CA ARG A 228 -0.25 -25.79 2.97
C ARG A 228 0.46 -26.05 1.65
N ASP A 229 -0.20 -25.79 0.54
CA ASP A 229 0.45 -25.94 -0.76
C ASP A 229 1.46 -24.82 -0.99
N ASN A 230 2.61 -25.21 -1.50
CA ASN A 230 3.68 -24.29 -1.84
C ASN A 230 3.44 -23.70 -3.25
N TYR A 231 2.42 -22.84 -3.36
CA TYR A 231 2.12 -22.14 -4.62
C TYR A 231 3.31 -21.31 -5.13
N ASP A 232 4.23 -20.92 -4.25
CA ASP A 232 5.43 -20.16 -4.62
C ASP A 232 6.34 -20.96 -5.56
N ALA A 233 6.42 -22.28 -5.42
CA ALA A 233 7.15 -23.13 -6.36
C ALA A 233 6.51 -23.10 -7.77
N PHE A 234 5.18 -23.11 -7.85
CA PHE A 234 4.46 -22.98 -9.13
C PHE A 234 4.67 -21.59 -9.75
N VAL A 235 4.56 -20.53 -8.95
CA VAL A 235 4.79 -19.15 -9.40
C VAL A 235 6.20 -18.97 -9.96
N VAL A 236 7.23 -19.54 -9.32
CA VAL A 236 8.61 -19.47 -9.82
C VAL A 236 8.79 -20.24 -11.13
N LYS A 237 8.19 -21.43 -11.28
CA LYS A 237 8.26 -22.20 -12.53
C LYS A 237 7.52 -21.49 -13.67
N LEU A 238 6.28 -21.06 -13.42
CA LEU A 238 5.48 -20.29 -14.38
C LEU A 238 6.20 -19.00 -14.78
N SER A 239 6.85 -18.32 -13.84
CA SER A 239 7.66 -17.14 -14.15
C SER A 239 8.74 -17.40 -15.18
N LYS A 240 9.44 -18.54 -15.08
CA LYS A 240 10.53 -18.88 -16.00
C LYS A 240 9.98 -19.18 -17.40
N LEU A 241 8.87 -19.90 -17.47
CA LEU A 241 8.20 -20.23 -18.73
C LEU A 241 7.68 -18.97 -19.42
N TYR A 242 6.99 -18.10 -18.68
CA TYR A 242 6.43 -16.87 -19.21
C TYR A 242 7.52 -15.91 -19.72
N ASP A 243 8.65 -15.80 -18.99
CA ASP A 243 9.80 -15.01 -19.46
C ASP A 243 10.42 -15.59 -20.75
N LEU A 244 10.44 -16.92 -20.87
CA LEU A 244 11.01 -17.60 -22.03
C LEU A 244 10.13 -17.43 -23.28
N VAL A 245 8.81 -17.54 -23.13
CA VAL A 245 7.82 -17.26 -24.18
C VAL A 245 7.90 -15.79 -24.61
N ARG A 246 7.91 -14.87 -23.64
CA ARG A 246 7.95 -13.42 -23.89
C ARG A 246 9.19 -12.98 -24.65
N ASN A 247 10.35 -13.54 -24.30
CA ASN A 247 11.61 -13.21 -24.97
C ASN A 247 11.86 -14.08 -26.22
N LYS A 248 10.89 -14.93 -26.61
CA LYS A 248 11.01 -15.89 -27.71
C LYS A 248 12.32 -16.70 -27.63
N GLY A 249 12.72 -17.09 -26.43
CA GLY A 249 13.97 -17.84 -26.20
C GLY A 249 15.29 -17.09 -26.42
N ALA A 250 15.26 -15.80 -26.77
CA ALA A 250 16.44 -14.96 -26.82
C ALA A 250 16.97 -14.73 -25.39
N PRO A 251 18.30 -14.80 -25.17
CA PRO A 251 18.85 -14.44 -23.87
C PRO A 251 18.51 -12.98 -23.60
N VAL A 252 18.11 -12.68 -22.36
CA VAL A 252 17.74 -11.31 -21.97
C VAL A 252 18.96 -10.41 -22.09
N THR A 253 19.14 -9.80 -23.25
CA THR A 253 20.13 -8.75 -23.47
C THR A 253 19.63 -7.54 -22.72
N GLY A 254 20.11 -7.37 -21.50
CA GLY A 254 19.83 -6.15 -20.78
C GLY A 254 20.37 -4.99 -21.58
N ASP A 255 19.50 -4.05 -21.95
CA ASP A 255 19.94 -2.84 -22.62
C ASP A 255 21.02 -2.18 -21.77
N SER A 256 22.27 -2.21 -22.26
CA SER A 256 23.39 -1.49 -21.65
C SER A 256 23.08 0.02 -21.55
N ALA A 257 22.09 0.51 -22.29
CA ALA A 257 21.56 1.87 -22.21
C ALA A 257 20.72 2.16 -20.93
N ALA A 258 20.15 1.15 -20.27
CA ALA A 258 19.45 1.31 -18.99
C ALA A 258 20.41 1.39 -17.79
N GLY A 259 21.67 0.98 -17.98
CA GLY A 259 22.78 1.17 -17.05
C GLY A 259 23.65 2.40 -17.35
N GLY A 260 23.48 3.01 -18.53
CA GLY A 260 24.09 4.29 -18.88
C GLY A 260 23.56 5.40 -17.98
N SER A 261 24.43 6.33 -17.63
CA SER A 261 24.15 7.55 -16.88
C SER A 261 23.22 8.50 -17.65
N GLN A 262 22.03 8.06 -18.06
CA GLN A 262 20.98 8.98 -18.50
C GLN A 262 20.57 9.83 -17.30
N GLN A 263 20.92 11.12 -17.36
CA GLN A 263 21.01 11.98 -16.18
C GLN A 263 19.64 12.39 -15.59
N ASN A 264 18.52 12.21 -16.32
CA ASN A 264 17.21 12.76 -15.93
C ASN A 264 16.07 11.72 -15.84
N PHE A 265 16.19 10.76 -14.91
CA PHE A 265 15.05 9.93 -14.50
C PHE A 265 14.58 10.28 -13.09
N ILE A 266 13.27 10.22 -12.87
CA ILE A 266 12.63 10.41 -11.57
C ILE A 266 12.52 9.03 -10.93
N ARG A 267 13.14 8.87 -9.75
CA ARG A 267 12.99 7.65 -8.95
C ARG A 267 11.95 7.85 -7.89
N GLU A 268 10.91 7.03 -7.94
CA GLU A 268 9.89 6.98 -6.91
C GLU A 268 9.88 5.60 -6.25
N THR A 269 9.65 5.57 -4.94
CA THR A 269 9.48 4.33 -4.19
C THR A 269 8.32 4.50 -3.24
N THR A 270 7.27 3.75 -3.52
CA THR A 270 6.03 3.69 -2.74
C THR A 270 5.89 2.32 -2.10
N LYS A 271 5.22 2.28 -0.95
CA LYS A 271 4.99 1.06 -0.18
C LYS A 271 3.52 0.94 0.11
N TYR A 272 3.02 -0.28 0.03
CA TYR A 272 1.63 -0.61 0.22
C TYR A 272 1.49 -1.78 1.17
N TRP A 273 0.40 -1.81 1.94
CA TRP A 273 -0.05 -3.00 2.66
C TRP A 273 -0.96 -3.81 1.76
N VAL A 274 -0.85 -5.13 1.89
CA VAL A 274 -1.62 -6.11 1.14
C VAL A 274 -2.21 -7.08 2.14
N HIS A 275 -3.53 -7.26 2.09
CA HIS A 275 -4.19 -8.24 2.95
C HIS A 275 -3.71 -9.66 2.59
N PRO A 276 -3.50 -10.58 3.56
CA PRO A 276 -3.07 -11.95 3.29
C PRO A 276 -3.92 -12.68 2.25
N ASP A 277 -5.22 -12.43 2.27
CA ASP A 277 -6.20 -12.97 1.31
C ASP A 277 -5.88 -12.60 -0.16
N ASN A 278 -5.21 -11.47 -0.40
CA ASN A 278 -4.95 -10.92 -1.74
C ASN A 278 -3.52 -11.23 -2.23
N ILE A 279 -2.67 -11.89 -1.44
CA ILE A 279 -1.25 -12.11 -1.76
C ILE A 279 -1.10 -12.94 -3.04
N THR A 280 -1.84 -14.03 -3.17
CA THR A 280 -1.71 -14.95 -4.31
C THR A 280 -2.19 -14.29 -5.60
N GLU A 281 -3.35 -13.65 -5.57
CA GLU A 281 -3.89 -12.89 -6.71
C GLU A 281 -2.90 -11.80 -7.16
N LEU A 282 -2.36 -11.03 -6.21
CA LEU A 282 -1.37 -9.99 -6.49
C LEU A 282 -0.09 -10.56 -7.13
N LYS A 283 0.44 -11.68 -6.61
CA LYS A 283 1.63 -12.33 -7.17
C LYS A 283 1.40 -12.73 -8.63
N LEU A 284 0.24 -13.30 -8.93
CA LEU A 284 -0.12 -13.77 -10.27
C LEU A 284 -0.39 -12.61 -11.26
N ILE A 285 -1.01 -11.51 -10.81
CA ILE A 285 -1.16 -10.30 -11.65
C ILE A 285 0.20 -9.70 -12.02
N ILE A 286 1.11 -9.59 -11.05
CA ILE A 286 2.46 -9.05 -11.29
C ILE A 286 3.25 -9.98 -12.23
N LEU A 287 3.09 -11.30 -12.09
CA LEU A 287 3.78 -12.32 -12.89
C LEU A 287 3.57 -12.12 -14.40
N LYS A 288 2.36 -11.73 -14.83
CA LYS A 288 2.05 -11.43 -16.25
C LYS A 288 2.91 -10.32 -16.83
N HIS A 289 3.43 -9.42 -15.99
CA HIS A 289 4.18 -8.25 -16.45
C HIS A 289 5.66 -8.30 -16.08
N LEU A 290 6.03 -8.94 -14.97
CA LEU A 290 7.39 -8.97 -14.46
C LEU A 290 7.74 -10.37 -13.94
N PRO A 291 8.85 -10.99 -14.41
CA PRO A 291 9.27 -12.28 -13.90
C PRO A 291 9.85 -12.17 -12.48
N VAL A 292 9.74 -13.26 -11.73
CA VAL A 292 10.38 -13.45 -10.43
C VAL A 292 11.89 -13.55 -10.61
N LEU A 293 12.61 -12.69 -9.91
CA LEU A 293 14.06 -12.65 -9.90
C LEU A 293 14.60 -13.77 -9.01
N VAL A 294 15.19 -14.80 -9.63
CA VAL A 294 15.86 -15.91 -8.94
C VAL A 294 17.36 -15.59 -8.82
N PHE A 295 17.88 -15.48 -7.59
CA PHE A 295 19.29 -15.13 -7.34
C PHE A 295 20.29 -16.17 -7.83
N ASN A 296 19.96 -17.46 -7.73
CA ASN A 296 20.79 -18.55 -8.22
C ASN A 296 19.98 -19.48 -9.13
N PRO A 297 20.02 -19.30 -10.46
CA PRO A 297 19.20 -20.08 -11.39
C PRO A 297 19.63 -21.56 -11.47
N ARG A 298 20.82 -21.91 -10.96
CA ARG A 298 21.35 -23.29 -11.00
C ARG A 298 20.87 -24.17 -9.85
N LYS A 299 20.38 -23.57 -8.77
CA LYS A 299 19.83 -24.29 -7.61
C LYS A 299 18.32 -24.38 -7.77
N GLU A 300 17.73 -25.51 -7.41
CA GLU A 300 16.28 -25.62 -7.26
C GLU A 300 15.79 -24.65 -6.18
N PHE A 301 14.55 -24.17 -6.35
CA PHE A 301 13.97 -23.22 -5.41
C PHE A 301 13.70 -23.89 -4.07
N ASP A 302 14.29 -23.35 -3.00
CA ASP A 302 13.95 -23.66 -1.61
C ASP A 302 13.29 -22.42 -0.99
N GLU A 303 12.19 -22.61 -0.26
CA GLU A 303 11.50 -21.54 0.46
C GLU A 303 12.46 -20.77 1.39
N ARG A 304 13.42 -21.48 1.98
CA ARG A 304 14.46 -20.90 2.85
C ARG A 304 15.27 -19.82 2.14
N ASP A 305 15.49 -19.93 0.82
CA ASP A 305 16.27 -18.96 0.05
C ASP A 305 15.57 -17.59 -0.07
N SER A 306 14.25 -17.56 0.11
CA SER A 306 13.45 -16.32 0.10
C SER A 306 13.49 -15.58 1.44
N ALA A 307 13.94 -16.24 2.52
CA ALA A 307 13.97 -15.69 3.87
C ALA A 307 15.01 -14.58 3.99
N ILE A 308 14.59 -13.44 4.54
CA ILE A 308 15.46 -12.30 4.84
C ILE A 308 15.29 -11.90 6.29
N SER A 309 16.39 -11.95 7.01
CA SER A 309 16.44 -11.48 8.39
C SER A 309 17.31 -10.24 8.50
N SER A 310 16.94 -9.31 9.37
CA SER A 310 17.73 -8.11 9.64
C SER A 310 17.62 -7.72 11.10
N VAL A 311 18.74 -7.65 11.81
CA VAL A 311 18.83 -7.17 13.20
C VAL A 311 19.18 -5.69 13.18
N TYR A 312 18.30 -4.85 13.70
CA TYR A 312 18.50 -3.41 13.83
C TYR A 312 19.16 -3.07 15.16
N TYR A 313 20.07 -2.10 15.09
CA TYR A 313 20.80 -1.59 16.24
C TYR A 313 20.24 -0.22 16.63
N ASP A 314 20.14 0.04 17.92
CA ASP A 314 19.84 1.35 18.51
C ASP A 314 20.42 1.41 19.93
N ASN A 315 20.39 2.58 20.56
CA ASN A 315 20.74 2.72 21.96
C ASN A 315 19.46 2.59 22.83
N PRO A 316 19.37 1.57 23.70
CA PRO A 316 18.23 1.34 24.61
C PRO A 316 17.82 2.53 25.49
N ASN A 317 18.74 3.44 25.79
CA ASN A 317 18.50 4.57 26.68
C ASN A 317 17.99 5.82 25.95
N THR A 318 18.41 6.03 24.70
CA THR A 318 18.16 7.28 23.97
C THR A 318 17.25 7.12 22.76
N TRP A 319 17.17 5.92 22.16
CA TRP A 319 16.37 5.64 20.96
C TRP A 319 16.63 6.63 19.82
N GLU A 320 17.90 7.03 19.67
CA GLU A 320 18.29 8.13 18.79
C GLU A 320 18.17 7.74 17.31
N LEU A 321 18.47 6.48 16.95
CA LEU A 321 18.34 6.04 15.56
C LEU A 321 16.85 5.90 15.21
N TYR A 322 16.04 5.32 16.09
CA TYR A 322 14.59 5.30 15.95
C TYR A 322 14.01 6.70 15.75
N THR A 323 14.31 7.62 16.67
CA THR A 323 13.75 8.98 16.67
C THR A 323 14.21 9.77 15.45
N GLY A 324 15.50 9.68 15.10
CA GLY A 324 16.05 10.33 13.92
C GLY A 324 15.42 9.82 12.62
N ARG A 325 15.22 8.51 12.51
CA ARG A 325 14.58 7.88 11.34
C ARG A 325 13.09 8.19 11.24
N LEU A 326 12.38 8.31 12.36
CA LEU A 326 10.97 8.69 12.40
C LEU A 326 10.76 10.16 12.01
N LYS A 327 11.56 11.06 12.61
CA LYS A 327 11.56 12.50 12.29
C LYS A 327 12.17 12.82 10.92
N LYS A 328 12.90 11.86 10.34
CA LYS A 328 13.69 12.04 9.11
C LYS A 328 14.66 13.21 9.23
N THR A 329 15.40 13.27 10.32
CA THR A 329 16.43 14.31 10.46
C THR A 329 17.52 14.14 9.42
N GLU A 330 18.10 15.24 8.96
CA GLU A 330 19.23 15.20 8.03
C GLU A 330 20.38 14.36 8.61
N GLY A 331 20.91 13.44 7.81
CA GLY A 331 21.94 12.49 8.25
C GLY A 331 21.44 11.36 9.15
N ALA A 332 20.13 11.16 9.35
CA ALA A 332 19.62 10.09 10.20
C ALA A 332 20.03 8.70 9.70
N GLU A 333 20.80 7.99 10.52
CA GLU A 333 21.32 6.66 10.21
C GLU A 333 20.36 5.55 10.68
N ALA A 334 20.35 4.42 9.97
CA ALA A 334 19.81 3.15 10.44
C ALA A 334 20.83 2.06 10.14
N ILE A 335 21.34 1.43 11.20
CA ILE A 335 22.34 0.37 11.12
C ILE A 335 21.65 -0.97 11.34
N ARG A 336 21.95 -1.94 10.48
CA ARG A 336 21.40 -3.29 10.60
C ARG A 336 22.34 -4.35 10.03
N LEU A 337 22.32 -5.52 10.65
CA LEU A 337 23.01 -6.71 10.15
C LEU A 337 22.00 -7.61 9.47
N ARG A 338 22.26 -8.00 8.22
CA ARG A 338 21.34 -8.76 7.38
C ARG A 338 21.99 -10.02 6.86
N TRP A 339 21.24 -11.11 6.85
CA TRP A 339 21.57 -12.31 6.08
C TRP A 339 20.39 -12.72 5.20
N TYR A 340 20.68 -13.52 4.19
CA TYR A 340 19.73 -14.05 3.21
C TYR A 340 19.80 -15.57 3.27
N GLY A 341 18.67 -16.26 3.29
CA GLY A 341 18.66 -17.72 3.39
C GLY A 341 18.54 -18.24 4.83
N GLY A 342 18.84 -19.52 4.99
CA GLY A 342 18.83 -20.22 6.28
C GLY A 342 20.00 -19.87 7.20
N MET A 343 20.09 -20.62 8.29
CA MET A 343 21.06 -20.41 9.37
C MET A 343 22.46 -20.89 9.01
N GLU A 344 22.59 -21.70 7.97
CA GLU A 344 23.84 -22.14 7.34
C GLU A 344 24.60 -21.01 6.61
N THR A 345 24.03 -19.81 6.57
CA THR A 345 24.60 -18.66 5.85
C THR A 345 25.73 -18.01 6.65
N ASP A 346 26.98 -18.24 6.23
CA ASP A 346 28.16 -17.64 6.83
C ASP A 346 28.33 -16.14 6.52
N GLN A 347 27.73 -15.64 5.45
CA GLN A 347 27.96 -14.27 4.97
C GLN A 347 26.89 -13.30 5.48
N ILE A 348 27.31 -12.39 6.36
CA ILE A 348 26.47 -11.35 6.94
C ILE A 348 26.78 -10.01 6.26
N PHE A 349 25.75 -9.23 5.96
CA PHE A 349 25.88 -7.88 5.43
C PHE A 349 25.64 -6.86 6.53
N VAL A 350 26.67 -6.07 6.85
CA VAL A 350 26.53 -4.89 7.70
C VAL A 350 26.04 -3.76 6.81
N GLU A 351 24.80 -3.33 7.00
CA GLU A 351 24.16 -2.30 6.19
C GLU A 351 23.94 -1.02 7.00
N ARG A 352 24.24 0.13 6.39
CA ARG A 352 23.87 1.45 6.90
C ARG A 352 23.01 2.18 5.88
N LYS A 353 21.91 2.75 6.35
CA LYS A 353 21.08 3.68 5.58
C LYS A 353 21.19 5.07 6.17
N THR A 354 21.64 6.03 5.38
CA THR A 354 21.73 7.44 5.77
C THR A 354 20.62 8.21 5.05
N HIS A 355 19.76 8.86 5.82
CA HIS A 355 18.73 9.76 5.27
C HIS A 355 19.38 11.06 4.84
N ARG A 356 19.07 11.49 3.62
CA ARG A 356 19.36 12.82 3.08
C ARG A 356 18.06 13.48 2.71
N GLU A 357 17.92 14.73 3.09
CA GLU A 357 16.75 15.55 2.80
C GLU A 357 16.77 16.11 1.38
N ASP A 358 15.60 16.24 0.78
CA ASP A 358 15.45 16.65 -0.63
C ASP A 358 16.10 18.02 -0.90
N TRP A 359 16.07 18.95 0.06
CA TRP A 359 16.66 20.29 -0.09
C TRP A 359 18.20 20.29 -0.17
N THR A 360 18.86 19.24 0.29
CA THR A 360 20.33 19.10 0.17
C THR A 360 20.76 18.81 -1.27
N GLY A 361 19.83 18.34 -2.12
CA GLY A 361 20.12 17.80 -3.44
C GLY A 361 20.76 16.40 -3.42
N GLU A 362 21.19 15.91 -2.26
CA GLU A 362 21.74 14.56 -2.10
C GLU A 362 20.63 13.53 -1.93
N LYS A 363 20.83 12.34 -2.53
CA LYS A 363 19.90 11.21 -2.36
C LYS A 363 20.28 10.43 -1.10
N SER A 364 19.27 9.92 -0.40
CA SER A 364 19.49 9.00 0.72
C SER A 364 20.32 7.79 0.27
N VAL A 365 21.41 7.52 0.98
CA VAL A 365 22.40 6.49 0.60
C VAL A 365 22.18 5.21 1.40
N LYS A 366 22.24 4.06 0.71
CA LYS A 366 22.34 2.74 1.32
C LYS A 366 23.70 2.16 0.98
N ALA A 367 24.53 1.93 1.99
CA ALA A 367 25.84 1.32 1.84
C ALA A 367 25.92 0.02 2.66
N ARG A 368 26.74 -0.95 2.20
CA ARG A 368 26.92 -2.23 2.89
C ARG A 368 28.26 -2.87 2.55
N PHE A 369 28.80 -3.64 3.49
CA PHE A 369 29.94 -4.52 3.27
C PHE A 369 29.65 -5.94 3.81
N PRO A 370 30.22 -6.99 3.19
CA PRO A 370 30.09 -8.35 3.68
C PRO A 370 31.12 -8.65 4.78
N ILE A 371 30.72 -9.40 5.80
CA ILE A 371 31.58 -9.96 6.86
C ILE A 371 31.16 -11.41 7.14
N LYS A 372 32.09 -12.26 7.56
CA LYS A 372 31.73 -13.62 8.00
C LYS A 372 31.14 -13.60 9.40
N GLU A 373 30.13 -14.44 9.66
CA GLU A 373 29.42 -14.49 10.95
C GLU A 373 30.38 -14.59 12.14
N LYS A 374 31.37 -15.48 12.07
CA LYS A 374 32.36 -15.69 13.15
C LYS A 374 33.16 -14.45 13.55
N TYR A 375 33.22 -13.44 12.70
CA TYR A 375 33.95 -12.19 12.96
C TYR A 375 33.05 -11.03 13.39
N VAL A 376 31.72 -11.21 13.38
CA VAL A 376 30.76 -10.13 13.66
C VAL A 376 30.92 -9.59 15.08
N ASN A 377 30.93 -10.45 16.10
CA ASN A 377 31.03 -10.01 17.50
C ASN A 377 32.36 -9.31 17.79
N ALA A 378 33.46 -9.86 17.28
CA ALA A 378 34.81 -9.27 17.44
C ALA A 378 34.92 -7.91 16.72
N PHE A 379 34.25 -7.76 15.56
CA PHE A 379 34.18 -6.48 14.86
C PHE A 379 33.35 -5.45 15.62
N LEU A 380 32.17 -5.81 16.13
CA LEU A 380 31.28 -4.86 16.83
C LEU A 380 31.83 -4.41 18.18
N SER A 381 32.56 -5.29 18.89
CA SER A 381 33.22 -4.97 20.16
C SER A 381 34.49 -4.13 19.99
N GLY A 382 35.08 -4.09 18.79
CA GLY A 382 36.34 -3.39 18.53
C GLY A 382 37.60 -4.23 18.77
N GLU A 383 37.46 -5.51 19.15
CA GLU A 383 38.60 -6.44 19.29
C GLU A 383 39.29 -6.70 17.94
N MET A 384 38.52 -6.67 16.85
CA MET A 384 39.02 -6.84 15.49
C MET A 384 39.14 -5.49 14.78
N THR A 385 40.31 -5.21 14.22
CA THR A 385 40.55 -4.01 13.42
C THR A 385 39.90 -4.11 12.04
N VAL A 386 39.49 -2.98 11.48
CA VAL A 386 38.81 -2.94 10.17
C VAL A 386 39.70 -3.49 9.05
N GLU A 387 41.00 -3.21 9.11
CA GLU A 387 41.98 -3.66 8.12
C GLU A 387 42.06 -5.19 8.08
N SER A 388 41.98 -5.86 9.23
CA SER A 388 42.02 -7.32 9.33
C SER A 388 40.79 -7.99 8.71
N VAL A 389 39.63 -7.33 8.73
CA VAL A 389 38.39 -7.83 8.11
C VAL A 389 38.54 -7.96 6.59
N PHE A 390 39.23 -7.00 5.96
CA PHE A 390 39.37 -6.93 4.50
C PHE A 390 40.72 -7.43 3.97
N GLU A 391 41.65 -7.82 4.83
CA GLU A 391 42.98 -8.33 4.43
C GLU A 391 42.87 -9.52 3.46
N LYS A 392 41.95 -10.44 3.73
CA LYS A 392 41.67 -11.57 2.82
C LYS A 392 41.12 -11.10 1.48
N ALA A 393 40.20 -10.14 1.47
CA ALA A 393 39.62 -9.62 0.24
C ALA A 393 40.66 -8.90 -0.63
N ARG A 394 41.63 -8.21 0.00
CA ARG A 394 42.80 -7.63 -0.67
C ARG A 394 43.70 -8.70 -1.27
N LYS A 395 44.04 -9.75 -0.50
CA LYS A 395 44.88 -10.88 -0.95
C LYS A 395 44.25 -11.67 -2.09
N ASP A 396 42.93 -11.85 -2.08
CA ASP A 396 42.22 -12.62 -3.11
C ASP A 396 42.19 -11.91 -4.48
N GLY A 397 42.41 -10.58 -4.54
CA GLY A 397 42.52 -9.81 -5.79
C GLY A 397 41.25 -9.74 -6.66
N LYS A 398 40.11 -10.25 -6.18
CA LYS A 398 38.85 -10.35 -6.95
C LYS A 398 38.02 -9.06 -6.98
N LYS A 399 38.37 -8.05 -6.18
CA LYS A 399 37.61 -6.80 -5.98
C LYS A 399 38.51 -5.62 -6.27
N SER A 400 37.93 -4.52 -6.78
CA SER A 400 38.70 -3.30 -7.05
C SER A 400 39.17 -2.66 -5.75
N GLU A 401 40.34 -2.02 -5.79
CA GLU A 401 40.91 -1.33 -4.62
C GLU A 401 39.99 -0.23 -4.10
N GLN A 402 39.32 0.50 -5.00
CA GLN A 402 38.33 1.52 -4.64
C GLN A 402 37.15 0.93 -3.86
N GLN A 403 36.61 -0.22 -4.30
CA GLN A 403 35.51 -0.87 -3.60
C GLN A 403 35.93 -1.33 -2.18
N ILE A 404 37.17 -1.79 -2.03
CA ILE A 404 37.71 -2.17 -0.72
C ILE A 404 37.89 -0.92 0.16
N ALA A 405 38.40 0.18 -0.37
CA ALA A 405 38.53 1.44 0.35
C ALA A 405 37.18 1.98 0.83
N ASP A 406 36.15 1.93 -0.02
CA ASP A 406 34.78 2.33 0.33
C ASP A 406 34.20 1.44 1.46
N TRP A 407 34.47 0.13 1.40
CA TRP A 407 34.07 -0.81 2.45
C TRP A 407 34.79 -0.56 3.77
N GLU A 408 36.07 -0.24 3.73
CA GLU A 408 36.86 0.09 4.91
C GLU A 408 36.41 1.38 5.56
N GLN A 409 36.15 2.42 4.77
CA GLN A 409 35.58 3.67 5.28
C GLN A 409 34.24 3.40 5.96
N LEU A 410 33.33 2.69 5.29
CA LEU A 410 32.03 2.34 5.85
C LEU A 410 32.16 1.51 7.14
N ALA A 411 33.06 0.53 7.17
CA ALA A 411 33.28 -0.32 8.33
C ALA A 411 33.85 0.48 9.52
N ARG A 412 34.81 1.39 9.30
CA ARG A 412 35.30 2.30 10.35
C ARG A 412 34.20 3.18 10.91
N GLU A 413 33.38 3.77 10.03
CA GLU A 413 32.27 4.62 10.45
C GLU A 413 31.22 3.84 11.24
N VAL A 414 30.84 2.63 10.80
CA VAL A 414 29.87 1.79 11.53
C VAL A 414 30.42 1.32 12.87
N GLN A 415 31.66 0.82 12.92
CA GLN A 415 32.30 0.38 14.17
C GLN A 415 32.40 1.54 15.17
N TYR A 416 32.85 2.71 14.72
CA TYR A 416 32.90 3.93 15.53
C TYR A 416 31.53 4.29 16.09
N ARG A 417 30.47 4.24 15.27
CA ARG A 417 29.09 4.54 15.71
C ARG A 417 28.59 3.55 16.75
N VAL A 418 28.79 2.25 16.52
CA VAL A 418 28.34 1.19 17.45
C VAL A 418 28.98 1.37 18.83
N ILE A 419 30.29 1.63 18.88
CA ILE A 419 31.03 1.80 20.13
C ILE A 419 30.69 3.13 20.81
N THR A 420 30.79 4.26 20.09
CA THR A 420 30.62 5.59 20.69
C THR A 420 29.18 5.86 21.15
N ARG A 421 28.19 5.38 20.40
CA ARG A 421 26.78 5.55 20.72
C ARG A 421 26.21 4.39 21.53
N LYS A 422 27.03 3.39 21.89
CA LYS A 422 26.64 2.19 22.66
C LYS A 422 25.41 1.53 22.05
N LEU A 423 25.51 1.20 20.77
CA LEU A 423 24.40 0.58 20.04
C LEU A 423 24.36 -0.92 20.33
N GLU A 424 23.17 -1.42 20.63
CA GLU A 424 22.89 -2.83 20.91
C GLU A 424 21.86 -3.38 19.92
N PRO A 425 21.78 -4.71 19.71
CA PRO A 425 20.72 -5.29 18.91
C PRO A 425 19.37 -5.12 19.62
N VAL A 426 18.40 -4.51 18.95
CA VAL A 426 17.10 -4.17 19.57
C VAL A 426 15.92 -4.88 18.92
N THR A 427 15.81 -4.79 17.59
CA THR A 427 14.66 -5.32 16.84
C THR A 427 15.14 -6.15 15.66
N ARG A 428 14.75 -7.43 15.58
CA ARG A 428 14.88 -8.26 14.38
C ARG A 428 13.64 -8.10 13.52
N SER A 429 13.82 -7.91 12.22
CA SER A 429 12.77 -8.07 11.21
C SER A 429 13.04 -9.33 10.38
N PHE A 430 12.07 -10.23 10.33
CA PHE A 430 12.05 -11.43 9.50
C PHE A 430 10.91 -11.33 8.49
N TYR A 431 11.12 -11.76 7.25
CA TYR A 431 10.09 -11.85 6.21
C TYR A 431 10.60 -12.70 5.03
N HIS A 432 9.70 -13.27 4.24
CA HIS A 432 10.04 -13.85 2.93
C HIS A 432 9.86 -12.79 1.85
N ARG A 433 10.75 -12.77 0.85
CA ARG A 433 10.71 -11.79 -0.24
C ARG A 433 10.63 -12.46 -1.59
N THR A 434 9.60 -12.10 -2.34
CA THR A 434 9.52 -12.31 -3.79
C THR A 434 9.85 -10.99 -4.50
N ALA A 435 10.86 -10.98 -5.36
CA ALA A 435 11.22 -9.81 -6.16
C ALA A 435 10.82 -10.05 -7.62
N PHE A 436 10.19 -9.06 -8.24
CA PHE A 436 9.75 -9.09 -9.63
C PHE A 436 10.47 -7.98 -10.40
N GLN A 437 11.22 -8.38 -11.42
CA GLN A 437 11.99 -7.45 -12.24
C GLN A 437 12.32 -8.09 -13.58
N LEU A 438 12.09 -7.34 -14.66
CA LEU A 438 12.64 -7.66 -15.98
C LEU A 438 14.16 -7.43 -15.99
N PRO A 439 14.98 -8.41 -16.39
CA PRO A 439 16.42 -8.20 -16.50
C PRO A 439 16.70 -7.11 -17.55
N GLY A 440 17.60 -6.18 -17.24
CA GLY A 440 17.90 -5.04 -18.12
C GLY A 440 16.94 -3.86 -18.03
N ASP A 441 15.70 -4.05 -17.58
CA ASP A 441 14.74 -2.95 -17.40
C ASP A 441 14.75 -2.46 -15.94
N ALA A 442 14.89 -1.13 -15.78
CA ALA A 442 14.84 -0.47 -14.48
C ALA A 442 13.56 0.34 -14.26
N ARG A 443 12.68 0.46 -15.26
CA ARG A 443 11.47 1.30 -15.21
C ARG A 443 10.55 0.92 -14.07
N VAL A 444 10.35 -0.38 -13.86
CA VAL A 444 9.51 -0.92 -12.79
C VAL A 444 10.24 -2.08 -12.10
N ARG A 445 10.34 -2.01 -10.77
CA ARG A 445 10.80 -3.12 -9.93
C ARG A 445 9.86 -3.26 -8.75
N ILE A 446 9.35 -4.46 -8.55
CA ILE A 446 8.42 -4.74 -7.46
C ILE A 446 9.05 -5.74 -6.50
N SER A 447 8.81 -5.57 -5.21
CA SER A 447 9.08 -6.63 -4.23
C SER A 447 7.91 -6.78 -3.29
N LEU A 448 7.52 -8.02 -3.02
CA LEU A 448 6.48 -8.38 -2.06
C LEU A 448 7.14 -9.08 -0.87
N ASP A 449 6.95 -8.50 0.32
CA ASP A 449 7.42 -9.07 1.58
C ASP A 449 6.24 -9.70 2.33
N THR A 450 6.29 -11.01 2.54
CA THR A 450 5.26 -11.80 3.24
C THR A 450 5.77 -12.30 4.60
N GLU A 451 4.86 -12.78 5.46
CA GLU A 451 5.15 -13.28 6.82
C GLU A 451 6.01 -12.33 7.68
N LEU A 452 5.80 -11.01 7.53
CA LEU A 452 6.58 -10.03 8.28
C LEU A 452 6.42 -10.26 9.79
N THR A 453 7.52 -10.57 10.43
CA THR A 453 7.59 -10.79 11.87
C THR A 453 8.67 -9.92 12.47
N LEU A 454 8.33 -9.24 13.56
CA LEU A 454 9.20 -8.32 14.28
C LEU A 454 9.44 -8.90 15.67
N ILE A 455 10.71 -9.01 16.06
CA ILE A 455 11.12 -9.79 17.24
C ILE A 455 12.08 -8.96 18.08
N ARG A 456 11.92 -9.04 19.41
CA ARG A 456 12.84 -8.43 20.37
C ARG A 456 14.20 -9.13 20.38
N GLU A 457 15.25 -8.33 20.33
CA GLU A 457 16.66 -8.75 20.45
C GLU A 457 17.35 -8.16 21.68
N ASP A 458 16.73 -7.15 22.30
CA ASP A 458 17.27 -6.42 23.43
C ASP A 458 17.29 -7.25 24.73
N ASN A 459 17.99 -6.74 25.73
CA ASN A 459 18.07 -7.33 27.07
C ASN A 459 17.53 -6.39 28.18
N MET A 460 16.69 -5.40 27.85
CA MET A 460 16.31 -4.32 28.77
C MET A 460 15.41 -4.77 29.93
N ASP A 461 14.58 -5.78 29.72
CA ASP A 461 13.64 -6.31 30.72
C ASP A 461 14.25 -7.38 31.63
N GLY A 462 15.58 -7.46 31.68
CA GLY A 462 16.33 -8.43 32.49
C GLY A 462 16.37 -9.84 31.89
N ARG A 463 15.71 -10.10 30.75
CA ARG A 463 15.82 -11.37 30.02
C ARG A 463 16.99 -11.32 29.05
N ILE A 464 17.86 -12.32 29.11
CA ILE A 464 18.98 -12.48 28.19
C ILE A 464 18.45 -13.12 26.91
N ARG A 465 18.35 -12.32 25.83
CA ARG A 465 17.95 -12.78 24.48
C ARG A 465 19.18 -12.99 23.61
N SER A 466 19.75 -11.88 23.14
CA SER A 466 20.98 -11.86 22.36
C SER A 466 22.22 -11.97 23.26
N GLY A 467 22.11 -11.55 24.52
CA GLY A 467 23.24 -11.50 25.45
C GLY A 467 24.38 -10.67 24.88
N ASN A 468 25.57 -11.26 24.78
CA ASN A 468 26.75 -10.63 24.17
C ASN A 468 26.91 -10.95 22.67
N ASN A 469 25.94 -11.63 22.06
CA ASN A 469 25.96 -11.98 20.66
C ASN A 469 25.19 -10.93 19.83
N TRP A 470 25.56 -10.77 18.56
CA TRP A 470 24.90 -9.84 17.65
C TRP A 470 23.44 -10.20 17.29
N ARG A 471 23.00 -11.42 17.63
CA ARG A 471 21.64 -11.96 17.45
C ARG A 471 21.30 -13.01 18.51
N ARG A 472 20.03 -13.19 18.84
CA ARG A 472 19.55 -14.36 19.60
C ARG A 472 19.68 -15.66 18.80
N MET A 473 19.96 -16.76 19.52
CA MET A 473 20.29 -18.08 18.96
C MET A 473 19.20 -19.15 19.19
N ASP A 474 18.15 -18.82 19.93
CA ASP A 474 17.00 -19.69 20.21
C ASP A 474 15.97 -19.75 19.06
N ILE A 475 16.16 -18.92 18.04
CA ILE A 475 15.34 -18.87 16.82
C ILE A 475 16.22 -18.77 15.57
N GLY A 476 15.76 -19.39 14.49
CA GLY A 476 16.40 -19.30 13.18
C GLY A 476 15.53 -18.55 12.19
N ILE A 477 15.03 -19.29 11.20
CA ILE A 477 14.11 -18.83 10.14
C ILE A 477 12.75 -19.55 10.23
N ASP A 478 12.49 -20.19 11.36
CA ASP A 478 11.35 -21.06 11.61
C ASP A 478 10.08 -20.27 11.98
N TYR A 479 9.56 -19.53 11.00
CA TYR A 479 8.26 -18.88 11.09
C TYR A 479 7.16 -19.90 11.45
N PRO A 480 6.22 -19.60 12.37
CA PRO A 480 5.93 -18.30 12.98
C PRO A 480 6.52 -18.09 14.39
N PHE A 481 7.65 -18.74 14.71
CA PHE A 481 8.38 -18.61 15.97
C PHE A 481 7.51 -18.86 17.20
N ARG A 482 6.84 -20.02 17.26
CA ARG A 482 5.89 -20.34 18.34
C ARG A 482 6.54 -20.56 19.70
N GLN A 483 7.84 -20.83 19.72
CA GLN A 483 8.64 -20.96 20.94
C GLN A 483 8.82 -19.62 21.67
N LEU A 484 8.58 -18.49 21.01
CA LEU A 484 8.78 -17.17 21.60
C LEU A 484 7.57 -16.74 22.45
N PRO A 485 7.81 -16.04 23.58
CA PRO A 485 6.76 -15.36 24.33
C PRO A 485 6.04 -14.34 23.45
N ALA A 486 4.72 -14.17 23.62
CA ALA A 486 3.91 -13.25 22.82
C ALA A 486 4.39 -11.77 22.91
N GLN A 487 4.94 -11.36 24.05
CA GLN A 487 5.54 -10.03 24.26
C GLN A 487 6.83 -9.77 23.45
N ASP A 488 7.48 -10.82 22.97
CA ASP A 488 8.77 -10.73 22.27
C ASP A 488 8.59 -10.78 20.75
N VAL A 489 7.39 -11.07 20.26
CA VAL A 489 7.10 -11.30 18.84
C VAL A 489 5.82 -10.60 18.41
N GLU A 490 5.95 -9.70 17.45
CA GLU A 490 4.85 -9.15 16.69
C GLU A 490 4.80 -9.84 15.33
N ARG A 491 3.65 -10.47 15.03
CA ARG A 491 3.34 -10.97 13.70
C ARG A 491 2.51 -9.91 12.99
N PHE A 492 3.12 -9.28 11.99
CA PHE A 492 2.48 -8.19 11.28
C PHE A 492 1.33 -8.76 10.41
N PRO A 493 0.12 -8.19 10.47
CA PRO A 493 -1.08 -8.80 9.87
C PRO A 493 -1.13 -8.73 8.34
N TYR A 494 -0.30 -7.88 7.70
CA TYR A 494 -0.34 -7.63 6.26
C TYR A 494 0.98 -7.99 5.57
N ALA A 495 0.95 -8.21 4.26
CA ALA A 495 2.16 -8.21 3.44
C ALA A 495 2.52 -6.78 3.01
N ILE A 496 3.78 -6.56 2.63
CA ILE A 496 4.27 -5.26 2.18
C ILE A 496 4.70 -5.34 0.73
N LEU A 497 3.99 -4.63 -0.14
CA LEU A 497 4.37 -4.41 -1.52
C LEU A 497 5.22 -3.13 -1.62
N GLU A 498 6.41 -3.22 -2.21
CA GLU A 498 7.28 -2.08 -2.50
C GLU A 498 7.41 -1.96 -4.02
N VAL A 499 6.91 -0.85 -4.58
CA VAL A 499 7.00 -0.54 -6.02
C VAL A 499 8.05 0.54 -6.21
N LYS A 500 9.05 0.26 -7.05
CA LYS A 500 10.11 1.19 -7.43
C LYS A 500 9.95 1.54 -8.88
N LEU A 501 9.74 2.83 -9.14
CA LEU A 501 9.58 3.38 -10.46
C LEU A 501 10.81 4.19 -10.82
N GLN A 502 11.28 4.03 -12.05
CA GLN A 502 12.31 4.86 -12.67
C GLN A 502 11.76 5.34 -14.00
N THR A 503 10.98 6.42 -13.97
CA THR A 503 10.39 7.01 -15.18
C THR A 503 11.31 8.10 -15.74
N GLN A 504 11.38 8.19 -17.06
CA GLN A 504 12.01 9.33 -17.73
C GLN A 504 11.12 10.57 -17.55
N ALA A 505 11.72 11.76 -17.45
CA ALA A 505 10.95 12.99 -17.30
C ALA A 505 9.96 13.16 -18.47
N GLY A 506 8.66 13.35 -18.16
CA GLY A 506 7.59 13.49 -19.15
C GLY A 506 6.94 12.17 -19.60
N GLN A 507 7.39 11.02 -19.10
CA GLN A 507 6.70 9.74 -19.31
C GLN A 507 5.95 9.30 -18.05
N ASP A 508 4.71 8.85 -18.26
CA ASP A 508 3.91 8.24 -17.22
C ASP A 508 4.35 6.80 -16.93
N PRO A 509 4.15 6.32 -15.68
CA PRO A 509 4.33 4.90 -15.38
C PRO A 509 3.36 4.02 -16.19
N PRO A 510 3.73 2.74 -16.44
CA PRO A 510 2.88 1.80 -17.17
C PRO A 510 1.45 1.75 -16.63
N HIS A 511 0.46 1.63 -17.52
CA HIS A 511 -0.97 1.69 -17.17
C HIS A 511 -1.35 0.67 -16.09
N TRP A 512 -0.91 -0.58 -16.24
CA TRP A 512 -1.18 -1.67 -15.31
C TRP A 512 -0.68 -1.37 -13.88
N ILE A 513 0.39 -0.59 -13.72
CA ILE A 513 0.88 -0.16 -12.40
C ILE A 513 -0.07 0.86 -11.78
N ARG A 514 -0.58 1.80 -12.57
CA ARG A 514 -1.54 2.82 -12.10
C ARG A 514 -2.85 2.16 -11.66
N GLU A 515 -3.33 1.19 -12.43
CA GLU A 515 -4.48 0.37 -12.06
C GLU A 515 -4.21 -0.45 -10.81
N LEU A 516 -3.05 -1.11 -10.72
CA LEU A 516 -2.68 -1.90 -9.55
C LEU A 516 -2.63 -1.07 -8.26
N ILE A 517 -2.03 0.12 -8.32
CA ILE A 517 -1.90 1.03 -7.18
C ILE A 517 -3.26 1.60 -6.72
N SER A 518 -4.19 1.79 -7.65
CA SER A 518 -5.55 2.28 -7.35
C SER A 518 -6.57 1.18 -7.07
N SER A 519 -6.17 -0.08 -7.19
CA SER A 519 -7.04 -1.24 -6.99
C SER A 519 -7.39 -1.49 -5.52
N HIS A 520 -8.37 -2.37 -5.32
CA HIS A 520 -8.79 -2.86 -4.01
C HIS A 520 -7.77 -3.79 -3.32
N LEU A 521 -6.73 -4.25 -4.04
CA LEU A 521 -5.75 -5.21 -3.54
C LEU A 521 -4.74 -4.58 -2.57
N VAL A 522 -4.54 -3.26 -2.67
CA VAL A 522 -3.45 -2.55 -1.99
C VAL A 522 -3.93 -1.32 -1.22
N GLU A 523 -3.26 -1.04 -0.12
CA GLU A 523 -3.45 0.18 0.68
C GLU A 523 -2.14 0.97 0.79
N ALA A 524 -2.16 2.26 0.44
CA ALA A 524 -0.96 3.08 0.35
C ALA A 524 -0.44 3.50 1.73
N VAL A 525 0.73 2.99 2.11
CA VAL A 525 1.43 3.36 3.36
C VAL A 525 2.85 3.85 3.03
N PRO A 526 2.98 5.10 2.54
CA PRO A 526 4.21 5.69 2.08
C PRO A 526 5.21 5.76 3.22
N LYS A 527 6.47 5.47 2.87
CA LYS A 527 7.61 5.55 3.79
C LYS A 527 7.48 4.64 5.03
N PHE A 528 6.59 3.64 5.00
CA PHE A 528 6.52 2.59 6.02
C PHE A 528 7.91 1.99 6.29
N SER A 529 8.23 1.77 7.57
CA SER A 529 9.52 1.22 7.99
C SER A 529 9.33 0.10 8.98
N LYS A 530 9.82 -1.10 8.62
CA LYS A 530 9.83 -2.29 9.49
C LYS A 530 10.50 -2.01 10.84
N PHE A 531 11.60 -1.23 10.83
CA PHE A 531 12.32 -0.84 12.04
C PHE A 531 11.49 0.07 12.95
N ILE A 532 10.86 1.10 12.38
CA ILE A 532 10.06 2.05 13.15
C ILE A 532 8.83 1.33 13.71
N HIS A 533 8.15 0.53 12.89
CA HIS A 533 6.98 -0.23 13.31
C HIS A 533 7.30 -1.20 14.45
N GLY A 534 8.29 -2.07 14.26
CA GLY A 534 8.66 -3.05 15.28
C GLY A 534 9.15 -2.41 16.57
N THR A 535 9.91 -1.33 16.48
CA THR A 535 10.38 -0.63 17.69
C THR A 535 9.23 0.07 18.42
N ALA A 536 8.31 0.71 17.70
CA ALA A 536 7.15 1.37 18.30
C ALA A 536 6.21 0.39 18.99
N ASN A 537 6.05 -0.81 18.42
CA ASN A 537 5.12 -1.81 18.90
C ASN A 537 5.69 -2.68 20.02
N LEU A 538 6.95 -3.11 19.91
CA LEU A 538 7.60 -3.99 20.89
C LEU A 538 8.09 -3.24 22.14
N PHE A 539 8.25 -1.92 22.08
CA PHE A 539 8.73 -1.09 23.20
C PHE A 539 7.75 0.04 23.54
N PRO A 540 6.49 -0.28 23.90
CA PRO A 540 5.46 0.74 24.13
C PRO A 540 5.78 1.66 25.32
N ASP A 541 6.55 1.19 26.31
CA ASP A 541 6.86 1.95 27.53
C ASP A 541 8.01 2.97 27.32
N HIS A 542 8.87 2.72 26.34
CA HIS A 542 10.02 3.59 26.03
C HIS A 542 9.73 4.54 24.87
N ILE A 543 8.80 4.19 23.98
CA ILE A 543 8.50 4.96 22.77
C ILE A 543 7.25 5.81 22.93
N ASN A 544 7.46 7.13 23.00
CA ASN A 544 6.40 8.14 23.12
C ASN A 544 5.97 8.73 21.76
N LEU A 545 6.84 8.70 20.76
CA LEU A 545 6.58 9.24 19.42
C LEU A 545 6.28 8.09 18.48
N LEU A 546 5.04 7.98 18.00
CA LEU A 546 4.55 6.91 17.15
C LEU A 546 4.48 7.35 15.67
N PRO A 547 4.61 6.41 14.72
CA PRO A 547 4.36 6.70 13.31
C PRO A 547 2.87 6.91 13.02
N PHE A 548 2.56 7.65 11.95
CA PHE A 548 1.20 7.96 11.55
C PHE A 548 0.33 6.73 11.24
N TRP A 549 0.89 5.65 10.71
CA TRP A 549 0.11 4.44 10.42
C TRP A 549 -0.24 3.61 11.65
N MET A 550 0.33 3.89 12.84
CA MET A 550 0.10 3.08 14.04
C MET A 550 -1.39 2.98 14.44
N PRO A 551 -2.19 4.06 14.43
CA PRO A 551 -3.62 3.99 14.73
C PRO A 551 -4.45 3.27 13.66
N GLN A 552 -3.92 3.10 12.45
CA GLN A 552 -4.61 2.39 11.36
C GLN A 552 -4.53 0.87 11.53
N MET A 553 -3.68 0.37 12.44
CA MET A 553 -3.44 -1.07 12.62
C MET A 553 -4.69 -1.87 13.03
N ASP A 554 -5.67 -1.22 13.66
CA ASP A 554 -6.92 -1.86 14.09
C ASP A 554 -8.02 -1.81 13.01
N VAL A 555 -7.77 -1.18 11.87
CA VAL A 555 -8.73 -1.01 10.77
C VAL A 555 -8.53 -2.11 9.72
N ASP A 556 -9.63 -2.74 9.29
CA ASP A 556 -9.58 -3.68 8.17
C ASP A 556 -9.34 -2.92 6.85
N ILE A 557 -8.28 -3.28 6.14
CA ILE A 557 -7.82 -2.65 4.90
C ILE A 557 -8.54 -3.17 3.65
N ARG A 558 -9.44 -4.16 3.81
CA ARG A 558 -10.17 -4.76 2.68
C ARG A 558 -11.15 -3.76 2.08
N LYS A 559 -10.99 -3.51 0.78
CA LYS A 559 -11.84 -2.63 -0.04
C LYS A 559 -12.82 -3.47 -0.88
N PRO A 560 -13.97 -2.91 -1.30
CA PRO A 560 -14.87 -3.59 -2.23
C PRO A 560 -14.16 -3.86 -3.56
N VAL A 561 -14.45 -5.02 -4.16
CA VAL A 561 -13.80 -5.48 -5.40
C VAL A 561 -14.08 -4.47 -6.53
N THR A 562 -13.01 -3.99 -7.15
CA THR A 562 -13.08 -3.15 -8.35
C THR A 562 -13.50 -4.00 -9.54
N ARG A 563 -14.65 -3.72 -10.17
CA ARG A 563 -15.09 -4.44 -11.38
C ARG A 563 -14.10 -4.20 -12.53
N GLY A 564 -13.69 -5.27 -13.23
CA GLY A 564 -12.78 -5.21 -14.38
C GLY A 564 -11.29 -5.18 -14.07
N PHE A 565 -10.88 -5.41 -12.82
CA PHE A 565 -9.47 -5.54 -12.44
C PHE A 565 -9.25 -6.83 -11.63
N GLY A 566 -8.49 -7.78 -12.19
CA GLY A 566 -8.23 -9.09 -11.59
C GLY A 566 -7.84 -10.15 -12.63
N ILE A 567 -7.75 -11.41 -12.19
CA ILE A 567 -7.58 -12.55 -13.09
C ILE A 567 -8.97 -13.06 -13.48
N GLU A 568 -9.46 -12.62 -14.64
CA GLU A 568 -10.68 -13.13 -15.25
C GLU A 568 -10.31 -14.22 -16.26
N ARG A 569 -11.09 -15.33 -16.30
CA ARG A 569 -10.96 -16.33 -17.36
C ARG A 569 -11.27 -15.65 -18.70
N PRO A 570 -10.52 -15.91 -19.77
CA PRO A 570 -10.99 -15.58 -21.11
C PRO A 570 -12.35 -16.25 -21.27
N VAL A 571 -13.40 -15.44 -21.48
CA VAL A 571 -14.73 -16.00 -21.74
C VAL A 571 -14.61 -16.73 -23.06
N GLN A 572 -14.55 -18.07 -23.04
CA GLN A 572 -14.72 -18.85 -24.25
C GLN A 572 -16.02 -18.38 -24.89
N ALA A 573 -15.91 -17.76 -26.06
CA ALA A 573 -17.02 -17.24 -26.83
C ALA A 573 -17.91 -18.41 -27.26
N SER A 574 -18.76 -18.87 -26.36
CA SER A 574 -19.87 -19.76 -26.68
C SER A 574 -20.92 -18.90 -27.39
N PRO A 575 -21.35 -19.26 -28.61
CA PRO A 575 -22.33 -18.47 -29.33
C PRO A 575 -23.65 -18.48 -28.54
N SER A 576 -24.06 -17.27 -28.16
CA SER A 576 -25.40 -16.86 -27.73
C SER A 576 -26.44 -17.98 -27.51
N THR A 577 -26.75 -18.27 -26.26
CA THR A 577 -28.14 -18.55 -25.87
C THR A 577 -28.53 -17.49 -24.85
N SER A 578 -29.57 -16.74 -25.18
CA SER A 578 -30.21 -15.77 -24.31
C SER A 578 -30.74 -16.48 -23.07
N GLU A 579 -30.00 -16.42 -21.95
CA GLU A 579 -30.52 -16.77 -20.64
C GLU A 579 -31.55 -15.72 -20.24
N THR A 580 -32.80 -16.12 -20.36
CA THR A 580 -33.93 -15.51 -19.69
C THR A 580 -33.70 -15.66 -18.19
N VAL A 581 -33.69 -14.54 -17.49
CA VAL A 581 -33.73 -14.51 -16.02
C VAL A 581 -35.06 -15.12 -15.61
N ILE A 582 -35.03 -16.37 -15.15
CA ILE A 582 -36.17 -17.00 -14.47
C ILE A 582 -36.16 -16.44 -13.05
N ASP A 583 -37.15 -15.60 -12.79
CA ASP A 583 -37.50 -15.07 -11.48
C ASP A 583 -38.19 -16.20 -10.70
N ASP A 584 -37.41 -16.97 -9.96
CA ASP A 584 -37.95 -17.94 -8.99
C ASP A 584 -38.13 -17.22 -7.64
N ASP A 585 -39.31 -16.62 -7.48
CA ASP A 585 -39.88 -16.23 -6.20
C ASP A 585 -40.00 -17.49 -5.32
N TYR A 586 -39.10 -17.61 -4.34
CA TYR A 586 -39.30 -18.48 -3.18
C TYR A 586 -39.34 -17.62 -1.93
N ASP A 587 -40.52 -17.62 -1.30
CA ASP A 587 -40.86 -16.97 -0.03
C ASP A 587 -39.76 -17.11 1.04
N ASP A 588 -39.21 -15.96 1.45
CA ASP A 588 -38.30 -15.83 2.60
C ASP A 588 -39.13 -15.58 3.88
N GLU A 589 -39.47 -16.66 4.61
CA GLU A 589 -39.89 -16.53 6.00
C GLU A 589 -38.70 -16.08 6.85
N SER A 590 -38.68 -14.79 7.15
CA SER A 590 -37.70 -14.13 8.01
C SER A 590 -38.12 -14.22 9.49
N ASP A 591 -37.36 -15.01 10.26
CA ASP A 591 -37.26 -14.85 11.72
C ASP A 591 -36.22 -13.73 12.01
N GLU A 592 -36.69 -12.50 12.25
CA GLU A 592 -35.92 -11.45 12.93
C GLU A 592 -36.34 -11.34 14.41
N GLU A 593 -35.36 -11.28 15.30
CA GLU A 593 -35.53 -10.74 16.66
C GLU A 593 -34.79 -9.40 16.73
N GLY A 594 -35.48 -8.37 17.22
CA GLY A 594 -34.91 -7.06 17.54
C GLY A 594 -35.98 -6.01 17.87
N ASP A 595 -36.36 -5.95 19.14
CA ASP A 595 -37.32 -5.05 19.78
C ASP A 595 -36.89 -3.56 19.78
N GLY A 596 -37.85 -2.61 19.75
CA GLY A 596 -37.60 -1.18 20.03
C GLY A 596 -38.50 -0.13 19.35
N ASP A 597 -39.76 -0.03 19.79
CA ASP A 597 -40.73 1.10 19.84
C ASP A 597 -40.44 2.48 19.19
N ASN A 598 -41.34 2.95 18.31
CA ASN A 598 -42.25 4.10 18.58
C ASN A 598 -43.24 4.41 17.42
N GLU A 599 -44.39 4.97 17.83
CA GLU A 599 -45.71 5.12 17.21
C GLU A 599 -45.88 6.14 16.02
N PRO A 600 -47.10 6.25 15.41
CA PRO A 600 -47.29 6.40 13.95
C PRO A 600 -47.81 7.79 13.51
N GLU A 601 -47.91 8.02 12.18
CA GLU A 601 -49.11 8.68 11.61
C GLU A 601 -49.26 8.58 10.07
N SER A 602 -50.42 8.04 9.67
CA SER A 602 -51.34 8.49 8.61
C SER A 602 -50.93 8.68 7.13
N ARG A 603 -51.58 7.82 6.34
CA ARG A 603 -52.56 8.13 5.26
C ARG A 603 -52.10 8.31 3.80
N ASN A 604 -52.75 7.47 2.98
CA ASN A 604 -53.31 7.69 1.63
C ASN A 604 -52.34 8.10 0.51
N GLY A 605 -52.30 7.48 -0.67
CA GLY A 605 -53.16 6.49 -1.30
C GLY A 605 -52.99 6.59 -2.83
N VAL A 606 -53.47 5.55 -3.51
CA VAL A 606 -54.03 5.61 -4.89
C VAL A 606 -53.02 5.67 -6.07
N HIS A 607 -52.73 4.47 -6.60
CA HIS A 607 -52.58 4.15 -8.03
C HIS A 607 -53.78 4.70 -8.85
N PRO A 608 -53.71 4.95 -10.18
CA PRO A 608 -53.29 3.89 -11.12
C PRO A 608 -52.79 4.28 -12.54
N HIS A 609 -52.25 3.26 -13.24
CA HIS A 609 -52.40 2.92 -14.69
C HIS A 609 -52.03 3.99 -15.76
N GLN A 610 -51.43 3.69 -16.93
CA GLN A 610 -51.61 2.53 -17.81
C GLN A 610 -50.67 2.60 -19.04
N ASN A 611 -50.38 1.43 -19.61
CA ASN A 611 -50.16 1.08 -21.03
C ASN A 611 -48.94 1.64 -21.80
N ASN A 612 -47.96 0.78 -22.17
CA ASN A 612 -47.95 -0.18 -23.30
C ASN A 612 -48.05 0.45 -24.71
N ARG A 613 -46.92 0.55 -25.42
CA ARG A 613 -46.63 -0.20 -26.68
C ARG A 613 -45.23 0.12 -27.27
N PRO A 614 -44.48 -0.87 -27.78
CA PRO A 614 -43.23 -0.72 -28.56
C PRO A 614 -43.51 -1.00 -30.07
N PRO A 615 -42.53 -1.37 -30.91
CA PRO A 615 -41.31 -0.67 -31.39
C PRO A 615 -41.21 -0.67 -32.93
N THR A 616 -40.32 0.12 -33.53
CA THR A 616 -39.86 -0.03 -34.94
C THR A 616 -38.66 0.91 -35.17
N SER A 617 -37.67 0.69 -36.02
CA SER A 617 -37.06 -0.48 -36.69
C SER A 617 -35.91 0.09 -37.54
N LEU A 618 -34.77 -0.59 -37.54
CA LEU A 618 -33.84 -0.82 -38.66
C LEU A 618 -32.92 0.30 -39.21
N SER A 619 -31.69 -0.17 -39.48
CA SER A 619 -30.78 0.20 -40.60
C SER A 619 -30.09 1.57 -40.49
N GLU A 620 -28.82 1.79 -40.88
CA GLU A 620 -27.74 1.00 -41.47
C GLU A 620 -26.49 1.90 -41.46
N ALA A 621 -25.34 1.27 -41.74
CA ALA A 621 -24.19 1.84 -42.42
C ALA A 621 -23.26 2.83 -41.69
N ASN A 622 -22.06 2.27 -41.45
CA ASN A 622 -20.76 2.92 -41.36
C ASN A 622 -20.58 4.12 -42.32
N GLY A 623 -19.99 5.20 -41.78
CA GLY A 623 -19.43 6.29 -42.57
C GLY A 623 -18.46 7.12 -41.74
N ILE A 624 -17.17 6.88 -41.94
CA ILE A 624 -16.06 7.65 -41.35
C ILE A 624 -16.10 9.07 -41.92
N HIS A 625 -16.18 10.11 -41.07
CA HIS A 625 -15.80 11.46 -41.48
C HIS A 625 -15.08 12.21 -40.36
N PHE A 626 -13.80 12.48 -40.61
CA PHE A 626 -12.95 13.35 -39.82
C PHE A 626 -13.29 14.80 -40.21
N GLN A 627 -13.77 15.62 -39.26
CA GLN A 627 -13.86 17.07 -39.46
C GLN A 627 -13.85 17.78 -38.11
N SER A 628 -12.78 18.56 -37.85
CA SER A 628 -12.72 19.52 -36.77
C SER A 628 -13.62 20.73 -37.09
N PRO A 629 -14.39 21.25 -36.13
CA PRO A 629 -14.54 22.71 -36.08
C PRO A 629 -14.56 23.33 -34.68
N GLN A 630 -14.07 24.57 -34.68
CA GLN A 630 -14.12 25.62 -33.65
C GLN A 630 -15.57 26.05 -33.28
N PRO A 631 -15.76 26.84 -32.19
CA PRO A 631 -17.00 26.89 -31.44
C PRO A 631 -18.02 27.85 -32.05
N HIS A 632 -19.28 27.43 -32.10
CA HIS A 632 -20.42 28.31 -32.29
C HIS A 632 -21.36 28.23 -31.09
N HIS A 633 -21.54 29.39 -30.45
CA HIS A 633 -22.68 29.71 -29.60
C HIS A 633 -23.97 29.65 -30.40
N GLN A 634 -24.95 28.90 -29.92
CA GLN A 634 -26.37 29.21 -30.10
C GLN A 634 -27.17 28.48 -29.02
N GLY A 635 -27.84 29.27 -28.19
CA GLY A 635 -28.87 28.79 -27.28
C GLY A 635 -30.24 28.93 -27.94
N GLU A 636 -31.15 28.04 -27.55
CA GLU A 636 -32.60 28.24 -27.61
C GLU A 636 -33.13 28.12 -26.19
N GLY A 637 -33.90 29.10 -25.74
CA GLY A 637 -34.57 29.14 -24.45
C GLY A 637 -36.08 28.96 -24.59
N GLU A 638 -36.74 28.73 -23.46
CA GLU A 638 -38.18 28.98 -23.27
C GLU A 638 -38.36 29.92 -22.06
N ASP A 639 -39.38 30.77 -22.19
CA ASP A 639 -39.51 32.11 -21.64
C ASP A 639 -40.18 32.21 -20.25
N ASP A 640 -39.77 33.22 -19.46
CA ASP A 640 -40.57 33.80 -18.36
C ASP A 640 -40.71 35.34 -18.59
N PRO A 641 -41.91 35.89 -18.85
CA PRO A 641 -42.08 37.23 -19.44
C PRO A 641 -42.17 38.39 -18.43
N SER A 642 -41.51 38.33 -17.26
CA SER A 642 -41.59 39.42 -16.28
C SER A 642 -40.30 39.72 -15.51
N ARG A 643 -39.14 39.73 -16.20
CA ARG A 643 -37.86 40.13 -15.59
C ARG A 643 -37.14 41.18 -16.43
N ASP A 644 -36.93 42.36 -15.83
CA ASP A 644 -36.18 43.47 -16.40
C ASP A 644 -34.70 43.05 -16.64
N PRO A 645 -34.14 43.14 -17.86
CA PRO A 645 -32.79 42.64 -18.16
C PRO A 645 -31.65 43.49 -17.60
N ASN A 646 -31.94 44.66 -17.01
CA ASN A 646 -30.92 45.64 -16.60
C ASN A 646 -30.64 45.70 -15.09
N ILE A 647 -31.10 44.73 -14.31
CA ILE A 647 -30.70 44.58 -12.90
C ILE A 647 -29.91 43.27 -12.78
N PRO A 648 -28.57 43.30 -12.61
CA PRO A 648 -27.86 42.09 -12.23
C PRO A 648 -28.39 41.66 -10.88
N ASP A 649 -28.95 40.46 -10.82
CA ASP A 649 -29.40 39.83 -9.58
C ASP A 649 -28.14 39.55 -8.74
N ALA A 650 -27.77 40.53 -7.93
CA ALA A 650 -26.66 40.42 -7.00
C ALA A 650 -27.06 39.42 -5.92
N THR A 651 -26.80 38.14 -6.18
CA THR A 651 -26.78 37.12 -5.14
C THR A 651 -25.65 37.48 -4.19
N GLY A 652 -26.02 38.13 -3.08
CA GLY A 652 -25.08 38.50 -2.04
C GLY A 652 -24.36 37.26 -1.50
N ASN A 653 -23.03 37.35 -1.39
CA ASN A 653 -22.13 36.40 -0.74
C ASN A 653 -21.93 35.03 -1.42
N ALA A 654 -21.81 34.98 -2.76
CA ALA A 654 -21.24 33.81 -3.44
C ALA A 654 -19.71 33.92 -3.49
N LEU A 655 -18.98 32.90 -2.99
CA LEU A 655 -17.53 32.78 -3.17
C LEU A 655 -17.22 32.70 -4.68
N ASP A 656 -16.13 33.31 -5.15
CA ASP A 656 -15.71 33.14 -6.54
C ASP A 656 -15.12 31.74 -6.79
N ILE A 657 -14.83 31.39 -8.04
CA ILE A 657 -14.36 30.03 -8.40
C ILE A 657 -13.00 29.72 -7.74
N GLU A 658 -12.13 30.71 -7.59
CA GLU A 658 -10.81 30.53 -6.97
C GLU A 658 -10.92 30.39 -5.44
N GLU A 659 -11.79 31.14 -4.78
CA GLU A 659 -12.12 31.00 -3.36
C GLU A 659 -12.85 29.69 -3.05
N ARG A 660 -13.69 29.19 -3.97
CA ARG A 660 -14.31 27.86 -3.87
C ARG A 660 -13.25 26.76 -3.88
N ILE A 661 -12.30 26.84 -4.80
CA ILE A 661 -11.17 25.92 -4.88
C ILE A 661 -10.31 26.01 -3.60
N ALA A 662 -10.06 27.21 -3.09
CA ALA A 662 -9.28 27.45 -1.86
C ALA A 662 -9.98 26.95 -0.57
N ALA A 663 -11.30 27.14 -0.44
CA ALA A 663 -12.08 26.62 0.68
C ALA A 663 -12.12 25.08 0.68
N GLN A 664 -12.16 24.50 -0.52
CA GLN A 664 -12.10 23.06 -0.77
C GLN A 664 -10.66 22.52 -0.75
N GLN A 665 -9.63 23.37 -0.81
CA GLN A 665 -8.21 23.00 -0.67
C GLN A 665 -7.83 22.51 0.74
N ASN A 666 -8.72 22.68 1.72
CA ASN A 666 -8.66 21.93 2.98
C ASN A 666 -8.92 20.41 2.80
N VAL A 667 -9.43 20.01 1.64
CA VAL A 667 -9.66 18.64 1.17
C VAL A 667 -8.73 18.28 0.00
N ILE A 668 -8.26 19.27 -0.77
CA ILE A 668 -7.51 19.09 -2.00
C ILE A 668 -6.09 19.66 -1.84
N ASP A 669 -5.16 18.91 -1.25
CA ASP A 669 -3.74 19.08 -1.65
C ASP A 669 -2.90 17.80 -1.44
N ILE A 670 -2.37 17.33 -2.58
CA ILE A 670 -1.29 16.38 -2.84
C ILE A 670 -1.44 14.93 -2.33
N GLY A 671 -2.10 14.11 -3.17
CA GLY A 671 -1.73 12.69 -3.32
C GLY A 671 -2.87 11.68 -3.31
N GLY A 672 -3.87 11.84 -4.19
CA GLY A 672 -4.92 10.84 -4.39
C GLY A 672 -5.91 10.75 -3.23
N ASP A 673 -7.17 10.53 -3.58
CA ASP A 673 -8.26 10.28 -2.63
C ASP A 673 -7.86 9.18 -1.62
N ASP A 674 -8.26 9.35 -0.35
CA ASP A 674 -8.12 8.42 0.79
C ASP A 674 -6.98 8.62 1.83
N TYR A 675 -6.46 9.85 2.05
CA TYR A 675 -5.52 10.07 3.17
C TYR A 675 -6.19 10.47 4.50
N PRO A 676 -6.01 9.71 5.60
CA PRO A 676 -6.59 10.05 6.89
C PRO A 676 -6.00 11.31 7.52
N LEU A 677 -6.86 12.14 8.13
CA LEU A 677 -6.45 13.31 8.89
C LEU A 677 -6.05 12.92 10.32
N TYR A 678 -4.89 13.42 10.76
CA TYR A 678 -4.32 13.19 12.10
C TYR A 678 -4.43 14.45 12.96
N ASP A 679 -5.30 14.41 13.97
CA ASP A 679 -5.44 15.49 14.96
C ASP A 679 -4.42 15.30 16.08
N SER A 680 -3.14 15.55 15.81
CA SER A 680 -2.09 15.41 16.84
C SER A 680 -1.59 16.72 17.45
N GLU A 681 -1.93 17.90 16.93
CA GLU A 681 -1.20 19.12 17.31
C GLU A 681 -2.02 20.28 17.91
N ASP A 682 -3.31 20.46 17.63
CA ASP A 682 -4.03 21.68 18.09
C ASP A 682 -4.92 21.53 19.34
N GLU A 683 -5.32 20.30 19.71
CA GLU A 683 -6.16 20.08 20.90
C GLU A 683 -5.47 19.31 22.04
N SER A 684 -4.47 18.46 21.76
CA SER A 684 -3.74 17.67 22.81
C SER A 684 -2.78 18.52 23.63
N SER A 685 -2.21 19.58 23.04
CA SER A 685 -1.22 20.45 23.69
C SER A 685 -1.78 21.26 24.85
N GLY A 686 -3.10 21.34 24.99
CA GLY A 686 -3.75 21.99 26.13
C GLY A 686 -3.77 21.09 27.37
N GLN A 687 -4.15 19.82 27.20
CA GLN A 687 -4.44 18.90 28.29
C GLN A 687 -3.16 18.29 28.89
N ASP A 688 -2.27 17.77 28.05
CA ASP A 688 -1.02 17.11 28.48
C ASP A 688 -0.06 18.11 29.15
N ASP A 689 0.05 19.32 28.59
CA ASP A 689 0.82 20.43 29.16
C ASP A 689 0.30 20.89 30.53
N LEU A 690 -1.01 20.78 30.76
CA LEU A 690 -1.69 21.09 32.02
C LEU A 690 -1.44 19.97 33.05
N GLU A 691 -1.40 18.72 32.61
CA GLU A 691 -1.04 17.57 33.45
C GLU A 691 0.45 17.56 33.83
N GLU A 692 1.34 17.90 32.90
CA GLU A 692 2.76 18.13 33.18
C GLU A 692 2.95 19.30 34.14
N ALA A 693 2.27 20.43 33.89
CA ALA A 693 2.33 21.57 34.80
C ALA A 693 1.74 21.25 36.18
N ARG A 694 0.73 20.37 36.25
CA ARG A 694 0.15 19.86 37.50
C ARG A 694 1.15 18.97 38.25
N LYS A 695 1.99 18.19 37.56
CA LYS A 695 3.08 17.40 38.16
C LYS A 695 4.23 18.26 38.68
N ILE A 696 4.58 19.33 37.96
CA ILE A 696 5.66 20.27 38.34
C ILE A 696 5.21 21.19 39.49
N GLY A 697 3.92 21.54 39.55
CA GLY A 697 3.32 22.35 40.63
C GLY A 697 3.72 23.83 40.61
N GLY A 698 3.06 24.64 41.45
CA GLY A 698 3.43 26.04 41.69
C GLY A 698 2.93 27.06 40.66
N TRP A 699 3.70 28.14 40.47
CA TRP A 699 3.33 29.29 39.63
C TRP A 699 3.19 28.92 38.14
N TYR A 700 3.99 27.97 37.68
CA TYR A 700 3.97 27.47 36.31
C TYR A 700 2.62 26.86 35.91
N TYR A 701 1.99 26.09 36.83
CA TYR A 701 0.64 25.55 36.65
C TYR A 701 -0.42 26.64 36.56
N ARG A 702 -0.39 27.62 37.47
CA ARG A 702 -1.39 28.70 37.50
C ARG A 702 -1.36 29.56 36.24
N VAL A 703 -0.16 29.87 35.74
CA VAL A 703 0.02 30.61 34.49
C VAL A 703 -0.49 29.82 33.28
N LYS A 704 -0.19 28.52 33.19
CA LYS A 704 -0.72 27.66 32.12
C LYS A 704 -2.24 27.50 32.19
N LEU A 705 -2.80 27.32 33.38
CA LEU A 705 -4.24 27.23 33.61
C LEU A 705 -4.96 28.51 33.16
N ALA A 706 -4.45 29.68 33.57
CA ALA A 706 -5.00 30.97 33.15
C ALA A 706 -4.93 31.14 31.63
N LYS A 707 -3.81 30.78 31.00
CA LYS A 707 -3.65 30.83 29.54
C LYS A 707 -4.60 29.88 28.80
N HIS A 708 -4.90 28.71 29.37
CA HIS A 708 -5.85 27.75 28.81
C HIS A 708 -7.28 28.30 28.83
N TYR A 709 -7.74 28.81 29.98
CA TYR A 709 -9.06 29.45 30.10
C TYR A 709 -9.18 30.72 29.26
N LEU A 710 -8.13 31.54 29.18
CA LEU A 710 -8.11 32.74 28.34
C LEU A 710 -8.26 32.39 26.86
N ARG A 711 -7.61 31.31 26.40
CA ARG A 711 -7.74 30.81 25.02
C ARG A 711 -9.11 30.20 24.75
N ALA A 712 -9.67 29.45 25.69
CA ALA A 712 -11.01 28.87 25.57
C ALA A 712 -12.10 29.96 25.53
N ALA A 713 -11.99 30.97 26.40
CA ALA A 713 -12.86 32.15 26.38
C ALA A 713 -12.68 32.96 25.09
N GLY A 714 -11.44 33.17 24.64
CA GLY A 714 -11.13 33.86 23.39
C GLY A 714 -11.68 33.15 22.14
N ARG A 715 -11.57 31.81 22.08
CA ARG A 715 -12.18 31.00 21.00
C ARG A 715 -13.70 31.05 21.03
N SER A 716 -14.30 31.00 22.22
CA SER A 716 -15.76 31.09 22.37
C SER A 716 -16.28 32.48 21.98
N ALA A 717 -15.56 33.55 22.36
CA ALA A 717 -15.87 34.92 21.97
C ALA A 717 -15.67 35.15 20.46
N LEU A 718 -14.60 34.61 19.87
CA LEU A 718 -14.37 34.65 18.41
C LEU A 718 -15.43 33.86 17.64
N ASN A 719 -15.84 32.69 18.13
CA ASN A 719 -16.90 31.90 17.50
C ASN A 719 -18.26 32.59 17.61
N ALA A 720 -18.56 33.23 18.75
CA ALA A 720 -19.74 34.07 18.91
C ALA A 720 -19.69 35.31 18.00
N ALA A 721 -18.53 35.96 17.87
CA ALA A 721 -18.32 37.08 16.96
C ALA A 721 -18.42 36.68 15.48
N MET A 722 -17.91 35.49 15.11
CA MET A 722 -18.07 34.93 13.76
C MET A 722 -19.52 34.49 13.48
N PHE A 723 -20.32 34.21 14.49
CA PHE A 723 -21.75 33.96 14.34
C PHE A 723 -22.55 35.25 14.03
N ILE A 724 -21.99 36.40 14.39
CA ILE A 724 -22.59 37.73 14.20
C ILE A 724 -22.12 38.38 12.89
N ALA A 725 -20.95 37.99 12.37
CA ALA A 725 -20.46 38.45 11.07
C ALA A 725 -21.05 37.60 9.93
N PRO A 726 -21.56 38.19 8.83
CA PRO A 726 -22.04 37.45 7.68
C PRO A 726 -20.86 36.79 6.96
N VAL A 727 -20.66 35.49 7.16
CA VAL A 727 -19.67 34.69 6.45
C VAL A 727 -20.32 34.09 5.19
N PRO A 728 -19.68 34.16 4.01
CA PRO A 728 -20.19 33.51 2.80
C PRO A 728 -20.32 31.99 3.00
N ARG A 729 -21.45 31.42 2.58
CA ARG A 729 -21.71 29.97 2.64
C ARG A 729 -21.29 29.32 1.32
N PRO A 730 -20.67 28.13 1.34
CA PRO A 730 -20.35 27.42 0.11
C PRO A 730 -21.63 26.96 -0.59
N THR A 731 -21.87 27.45 -1.80
CA THR A 731 -22.93 26.96 -2.71
C THR A 731 -22.56 25.59 -3.25
N ALA A 732 -23.52 24.65 -3.25
CA ALA A 732 -23.35 23.34 -3.88
C ALA A 732 -23.19 23.46 -5.40
N MET A 733 -22.25 22.73 -6.00
CA MET A 733 -22.09 22.72 -7.45
C MET A 733 -23.20 21.89 -8.11
N PRO A 734 -23.75 22.33 -9.25
CA PRO A 734 -24.60 21.48 -10.07
C PRO A 734 -23.77 20.31 -10.61
N VAL A 735 -24.33 19.10 -10.54
CA VAL A 735 -23.73 17.89 -11.09
C VAL A 735 -23.88 17.95 -12.60
N ASP A 736 -22.81 18.33 -13.30
CA ASP A 736 -22.81 18.40 -14.75
C ASP A 736 -22.67 16.99 -15.35
N ASN A 737 -23.79 16.45 -15.83
CA ASN A 737 -23.85 15.19 -16.56
C ASN A 737 -23.50 15.45 -18.03
N GLY A 738 -22.23 15.75 -18.33
CA GLY A 738 -21.83 16.03 -19.70
C GLY A 738 -20.33 16.06 -19.95
N VAL A 739 -19.86 15.09 -20.76
CA VAL A 739 -18.58 15.05 -21.51
C VAL A 739 -17.34 14.48 -20.78
N ARG A 740 -17.06 13.21 -21.13
CA ARG A 740 -15.78 12.46 -21.20
C ARG A 740 -14.52 13.10 -20.59
N GLY A 741 -14.24 12.70 -19.35
CA GLY A 741 -12.91 12.73 -18.71
C GLY A 741 -12.98 11.84 -17.46
N VAL A 742 -11.97 11.00 -17.23
CA VAL A 742 -11.95 9.97 -16.17
C VAL A 742 -12.04 10.64 -14.79
N GLY A 743 -13.25 10.70 -14.23
CA GLY A 743 -13.56 11.16 -12.89
C GLY A 743 -14.69 10.31 -12.32
N ARG A 744 -14.43 9.64 -11.19
CA ARG A 744 -15.34 8.70 -10.53
C ARG A 744 -16.67 9.36 -10.17
N PHE A 745 -17.76 8.66 -10.45
CA PHE A 745 -18.99 8.74 -9.66
C PHE A 745 -18.69 8.19 -8.25
N ILE A 746 -18.61 9.07 -7.26
CA ILE A 746 -18.76 8.72 -5.84
C ILE A 746 -20.07 9.40 -5.41
N PRO A 747 -21.12 8.64 -5.01
CA PRO A 747 -22.32 9.26 -4.46
C PRO A 747 -21.92 10.14 -3.25
N PRO A 748 -22.48 11.36 -3.11
CA PRO A 748 -22.07 12.34 -2.10
C PRO A 748 -22.38 11.94 -0.64
N GLY A 749 -22.69 10.67 -0.37
CA GLY A 749 -23.13 10.17 0.93
C GLY A 749 -22.03 9.65 1.87
N GLU A 750 -20.83 9.26 1.41
CA GLU A 750 -19.87 8.57 2.30
C GLU A 750 -18.40 8.83 1.98
N MET A 751 -17.98 10.09 1.86
CA MET A 751 -16.55 10.39 2.01
C MET A 751 -16.23 10.38 3.52
N GLN A 752 -16.14 9.19 4.12
CA GLN A 752 -15.77 9.03 5.53
C GLN A 752 -14.29 9.39 5.71
N ILE A 753 -14.01 10.66 6.00
CA ILE A 753 -12.71 11.09 6.49
C ILE A 753 -12.47 10.39 7.83
N LYS A 754 -11.75 9.27 7.83
CA LYS A 754 -11.34 8.57 9.04
C LYS A 754 -10.37 9.47 9.81
N ARG A 755 -10.80 10.02 10.94
CA ARG A 755 -9.93 10.79 11.85
C ARG A 755 -9.30 9.86 12.86
N PHE A 756 -7.98 9.92 13.01
CA PHE A 756 -7.24 9.08 13.96
C PHE A 756 -6.72 9.92 15.13
N LYS A 757 -6.94 9.44 16.35
CA LYS A 757 -6.45 10.05 17.59
C LYS A 757 -5.33 9.20 18.20
N ALA A 758 -4.30 9.87 18.72
CA ALA A 758 -3.21 9.20 19.41
C ALA A 758 -3.67 8.57 20.74
N PRO A 759 -3.11 7.42 21.14
CA PRO A 759 -3.28 6.88 22.50
C PRO A 759 -2.84 7.90 23.56
N LYS A 760 -3.50 7.90 24.73
CA LYS A 760 -3.20 8.86 25.82
C LYS A 760 -1.71 8.87 26.17
N GLY A 761 -1.10 10.05 26.22
CA GLY A 761 0.32 10.24 26.53
C GLY A 761 1.31 9.98 25.39
N LYS A 762 0.85 9.52 24.21
CA LYS A 762 1.69 9.31 23.02
C LYS A 762 1.39 10.33 21.93
N ARG A 763 2.40 10.66 21.12
CA ARG A 763 2.29 11.63 20.02
C ARG A 763 2.46 10.93 18.69
N ILE A 764 1.67 11.32 17.69
CA ILE A 764 1.80 10.81 16.33
C ILE A 764 2.69 11.76 15.53
N HIS A 765 3.67 11.20 14.82
CA HIS A 765 4.51 11.94 13.91
C HIS A 765 4.11 11.66 12.46
N VAL A 766 3.54 12.67 11.81
CA VAL A 766 3.27 12.67 10.37
C VAL A 766 4.46 13.36 9.67
N PRO A 767 5.21 12.66 8.80
CA PRO A 767 6.33 13.26 8.11
C PRO A 767 5.84 14.24 7.04
N VAL A 768 5.96 15.55 7.29
CA VAL A 768 5.64 16.59 6.30
C VAL A 768 6.81 16.76 5.33
N ARG A 769 6.53 16.67 4.03
CA ARG A 769 7.50 16.99 2.98
C ARG A 769 7.54 18.51 2.81
N VAL A 770 8.72 19.11 2.95
CA VAL A 770 8.93 20.53 2.63
C VAL A 770 9.59 20.58 1.27
N GLU A 771 8.91 21.14 0.28
CA GLU A 771 9.49 21.31 -1.05
C GLU A 771 10.52 22.45 -1.05
N PRO A 772 11.61 22.37 -1.84
CA PRO A 772 12.54 23.48 -2.00
C PRO A 772 11.86 24.79 -2.44
N LYS A 773 10.78 24.67 -3.23
CA LYS A 773 9.94 25.79 -3.69
C LYS A 773 9.38 26.63 -2.53
N VAL A 774 9.16 26.02 -1.36
CA VAL A 774 8.66 26.72 -0.18
C VAL A 774 9.66 27.76 0.32
N TYR A 775 10.96 27.44 0.30
CA TYR A 775 12.01 28.38 0.71
C TYR A 775 12.08 29.56 -0.27
N PHE A 776 12.00 29.28 -1.59
CA PHE A 776 11.94 30.32 -2.61
C PHE A 776 10.66 31.17 -2.52
N ALA A 777 9.52 30.57 -2.15
CA ALA A 777 8.28 31.31 -1.92
C ALA A 777 8.41 32.24 -0.71
N ALA A 778 8.99 31.76 0.41
CA ALA A 778 9.25 32.59 1.58
C ALA A 778 10.20 33.76 1.26
N GLU A 779 11.26 33.51 0.51
CA GLU A 779 12.19 34.55 0.02
C GLU A 779 11.49 35.55 -0.90
N ARG A 780 10.68 35.08 -1.87
CA ARG A 780 9.90 35.95 -2.75
C ARG A 780 8.96 36.86 -1.97
N THR A 781 8.27 36.34 -0.95
CA THR A 781 7.40 37.16 -0.09
C THR A 781 8.20 38.19 0.71
N PHE A 782 9.40 37.85 1.17
CA PHE A 782 10.27 38.81 1.85
C PHE A 782 10.71 39.93 0.90
N LEU A 783 11.11 39.58 -0.32
CA LEU A 783 11.51 40.54 -1.36
C LEU A 783 10.36 41.47 -1.75
N SER A 784 9.13 40.97 -1.90
CA SER A 784 7.97 41.83 -2.19
C SER A 784 7.67 42.81 -1.05
N TRP A 785 7.76 42.37 0.21
CA TRP A 785 7.58 43.27 1.36
C TRP A 785 8.69 44.32 1.47
N LEU A 786 9.92 43.95 1.09
CA LEU A 786 11.05 44.87 1.02
C LEU A 786 10.84 45.91 -0.09
N GLU A 787 10.36 45.50 -1.26
CA GLU A 787 9.98 46.39 -2.36
C GLU A 787 8.92 47.42 -1.93
N PHE A 788 7.83 46.99 -1.27
CA PHE A 788 6.82 47.92 -0.75
C PHE A 788 7.39 48.91 0.27
N SER A 789 8.29 48.45 1.13
CA SER A 789 8.94 49.31 2.13
C SER A 789 9.85 50.35 1.46
N ILE A 790 10.54 49.98 0.37
CA ILE A 790 11.32 50.92 -0.45
C ILE A 790 10.40 51.93 -1.15
N ILE A 791 9.27 51.50 -1.72
CA ILE A 791 8.31 52.40 -2.37
C ILE A 791 7.72 53.39 -1.36
N LEU A 792 7.31 52.95 -0.17
CA LEU A 792 6.83 53.84 0.89
C LEU A 792 7.93 54.81 1.36
N GLY A 793 9.17 54.32 1.47
CA GLY A 793 10.32 55.15 1.80
C GLY A 793 10.64 56.20 0.73
N SER A 794 10.50 55.86 -0.56
CA SER A 794 10.72 56.79 -1.67
C SER A 794 9.63 57.85 -1.77
N ILE A 795 8.36 57.48 -1.50
CA ILE A 795 7.25 58.44 -1.38
C ILE A 795 7.50 59.40 -0.21
N ALA A 796 7.94 58.88 0.96
CA ALA A 796 8.29 59.72 2.10
C ALA A 796 9.45 60.70 1.77
N ALA A 797 10.49 60.21 1.09
CA ALA A 797 11.63 61.03 0.67
C ALA A 797 11.22 62.10 -0.37
N ALA A 798 10.34 61.75 -1.31
CA ALA A 798 9.79 62.71 -2.28
C ALA A 798 8.98 63.80 -1.57
N LEU A 799 8.12 63.44 -0.62
CA LEU A 799 7.35 64.40 0.18
C LEU A 799 8.25 65.31 1.03
N LEU A 800 9.40 64.83 1.52
CA LEU A 800 10.40 65.67 2.22
C LEU A 800 11.12 66.63 1.28
N ASN A 801 11.48 66.20 0.08
CA ASN A 801 12.20 67.05 -0.88
C ASN A 801 11.33 68.13 -1.51
N PHE A 802 10.03 67.85 -1.71
CA PHE A 802 9.11 68.77 -2.39
C PHE A 802 8.13 69.49 -1.44
N GLY A 803 7.94 69.01 -0.21
CA GLY A 803 7.03 69.60 0.77
C GLY A 803 7.67 70.71 1.60
N ARG A 804 7.14 71.93 1.52
CA ARG A 804 7.58 73.08 2.34
C ARG A 804 6.68 73.35 3.55
N ASP A 805 5.55 72.64 3.67
CA ASP A 805 4.55 72.86 4.70
C ASP A 805 4.71 71.91 5.90
N THR A 806 4.29 72.36 7.08
CA THR A 806 4.25 71.54 8.30
C THR A 806 3.38 70.28 8.13
N VAL A 807 2.33 70.36 7.29
CA VAL A 807 1.45 69.24 6.95
C VAL A 807 2.15 68.19 6.10
N THR A 808 2.96 68.61 5.12
CA THR A 808 3.78 67.69 4.31
C THR A 808 4.85 67.01 5.15
N LEU A 809 5.46 67.74 6.09
CA LEU A 809 6.47 67.19 7.00
C LEU A 809 5.87 66.12 7.94
N ALA A 810 4.67 66.37 8.50
CA ALA A 810 3.97 65.39 9.32
C ALA A 810 3.59 64.12 8.53
N SER A 811 3.18 64.28 7.27
CA SER A 811 2.82 63.17 6.39
C SER A 811 4.04 62.34 5.99
N SER A 812 5.17 62.97 5.68
CA SER A 812 6.43 62.27 5.41
C SER A 812 6.86 61.41 6.59
N TRP A 813 6.79 61.94 7.82
CA TRP A 813 7.08 61.17 9.03
C TRP A 813 6.16 59.95 9.19
N ALA A 814 4.86 60.10 8.90
CA ALA A 814 3.92 58.98 8.93
C ALA A 814 4.28 57.87 7.91
N PHE A 815 4.63 58.25 6.68
CA PHE A 815 5.09 57.29 5.66
C PHE A 815 6.44 56.65 6.00
N THR A 816 7.38 57.38 6.59
CA THR A 816 8.67 56.83 7.05
C THR A 816 8.48 55.82 8.18
N VAL A 817 7.64 56.12 9.18
CA VAL A 817 7.33 55.19 10.26
C VAL A 817 6.64 53.94 9.73
N LEU A 818 5.67 54.10 8.82
CA LEU A 818 4.98 52.97 8.19
C LEU A 818 5.96 52.09 7.38
N ALA A 819 6.89 52.70 6.64
CA ALA A 819 7.94 51.98 5.91
C ALA A 819 8.88 51.19 6.84
N CYS A 820 9.32 51.80 7.96
CA CYS A 820 10.15 51.11 8.96
C CYS A 820 9.40 49.96 9.65
N LEU A 821 8.11 50.14 9.97
CA LEU A 821 7.28 49.08 10.56
C LEU A 821 7.07 47.93 9.59
N SER A 822 6.79 48.23 8.31
CA SER A 822 6.67 47.25 7.23
C SER A 822 7.96 46.44 7.05
N LEU A 823 9.13 47.10 7.06
CA LEU A 823 10.44 46.45 6.95
C LEU A 823 10.74 45.54 8.17
N MET A 824 10.44 46.01 9.37
CA MET A 824 10.62 45.22 10.60
C MET A 824 9.70 44.00 10.60
N TYR A 825 8.44 44.20 10.20
CA TYR A 825 7.44 43.14 10.11
C TYR A 825 7.86 42.06 9.10
N SER A 826 8.36 42.45 7.92
CA SER A 826 8.81 41.50 6.89
C SER A 826 10.01 40.67 7.35
N LEU A 827 10.97 41.27 8.05
CA LEU A 827 12.11 40.56 8.62
C LEU A 827 11.69 39.57 9.70
N LEU A 828 10.83 39.99 10.64
CA LEU A 828 10.31 39.13 11.69
C LEU A 828 9.48 37.97 11.12
N LEU A 829 8.64 38.25 10.11
CA LEU A 829 7.84 37.25 9.41
C LEU A 829 8.74 36.25 8.68
N TYR A 830 9.80 36.73 8.01
CA TYR A 830 10.76 35.87 7.34
C TYR A 830 11.49 34.96 8.34
N MET A 831 12.03 35.50 9.44
CA MET A 831 12.69 34.69 10.47
C MET A 831 11.73 33.67 11.10
N TRP A 832 10.48 34.08 11.37
CA TRP A 832 9.45 33.19 11.91
C TRP A 832 9.08 32.07 10.91
N ARG A 833 8.90 32.40 9.63
CA ARG A 833 8.61 31.41 8.57
C ARG A 833 9.79 30.46 8.39
N VAL A 834 11.03 30.94 8.31
CA VAL A 834 12.23 30.09 8.20
C VAL A 834 12.36 29.15 9.39
N ASP A 835 12.15 29.64 10.61
CA ASP A 835 12.19 28.80 11.83
C ASP A 835 11.07 27.74 11.82
N LYS A 836 9.85 28.12 11.41
CA LYS A 836 8.70 27.20 11.29
C LYS A 836 8.89 26.15 10.20
N ILE A 837 9.38 26.54 9.03
CA ILE A 837 9.71 25.65 7.91
C ILE A 837 10.81 24.66 8.34
N ARG A 838 11.86 25.14 9.02
CA ARG A 838 12.94 24.30 9.55
C ARG A 838 12.45 23.30 10.59
N LYS A 839 11.53 23.72 11.47
CA LYS A 839 10.94 22.86 12.50
C LYS A 839 9.80 21.96 11.99
N ARG A 840 9.37 22.11 10.73
CA ARG A 840 8.29 21.33 10.09
C ARG A 840 6.98 21.34 10.89
N ARG A 841 6.69 22.42 11.60
CA ARG A 841 5.48 22.59 12.44
C ARG A 841 4.49 23.52 11.76
N ASP A 842 3.20 23.17 11.80
CA ASP A 842 2.07 24.00 11.34
C ASP A 842 2.18 24.52 9.91
N VAL A 843 2.66 23.72 8.97
CA VAL A 843 2.88 24.13 7.58
C VAL A 843 1.62 24.76 6.95
N LYS A 844 0.43 24.26 7.33
CA LYS A 844 -0.88 24.77 6.87
C LYS A 844 -1.18 26.22 7.28
N HIS A 845 -0.67 26.67 8.42
CA HIS A 845 -0.88 28.04 8.92
C HIS A 845 0.28 29.00 8.63
N VAL A 846 1.41 28.48 8.12
CA VAL A 846 2.62 29.26 7.85
C VAL A 846 2.54 30.02 6.52
N TYR A 847 1.78 29.49 5.54
CA TYR A 847 1.71 30.05 4.19
C TYR A 847 0.70 31.18 4.02
N HIS A 848 -0.36 31.21 4.83
CA HIS A 848 -1.40 32.24 4.71
C HIS A 848 -1.20 33.37 5.71
N GLU A 849 -0.98 34.56 5.17
CA GLU A 849 -0.85 35.79 5.92
C GLU A 849 -2.20 36.51 5.99
N LYS A 850 -2.93 36.32 7.09
CA LYS A 850 -4.31 36.81 7.21
C LYS A 850 -4.43 38.33 7.39
N TRP A 851 -3.38 39.01 7.86
CA TRP A 851 -3.50 40.38 8.39
C TRP A 851 -2.51 41.38 7.80
N GLY A 852 -1.37 40.96 7.24
CA GLY A 852 -0.30 41.89 6.86
C GLY A 852 -0.72 42.91 5.81
N PRO A 853 -1.21 42.49 4.62
CA PRO A 853 -1.67 43.43 3.59
C PRO A 853 -2.78 44.35 4.08
N THR A 854 -3.73 43.82 4.86
CA THR A 854 -4.84 44.59 5.42
C THR A 854 -4.35 45.68 6.37
N VAL A 855 -3.38 45.38 7.25
CA VAL A 855 -2.78 46.35 8.17
C VAL A 855 -2.03 47.43 7.40
N LEU A 856 -1.30 47.06 6.34
CA LEU A 856 -0.58 48.04 5.51
C LEU A 856 -1.56 48.96 4.74
N CYS A 857 -2.62 48.42 4.15
CA CYS A 857 -3.65 49.20 3.48
C CYS A 857 -4.37 50.17 4.44
N VAL A 858 -4.74 49.70 5.63
CA VAL A 858 -5.35 50.56 6.67
C VAL A 858 -4.38 51.63 7.13
N GLY A 859 -3.10 51.30 7.35
CA GLY A 859 -2.06 52.27 7.71
C GLY A 859 -1.86 53.34 6.63
N LEU A 860 -1.89 52.94 5.36
CA LEU A 860 -1.77 53.85 4.21
C LEU A 860 -3.00 54.76 4.10
N LEU A 861 -4.20 54.21 4.28
CA LEU A 861 -5.45 54.97 4.31
C LEU A 861 -5.44 56.00 5.44
N VAL A 862 -5.02 55.62 6.64
CA VAL A 862 -4.87 56.55 7.77
C VAL A 862 -3.86 57.66 7.45
N ALA A 863 -2.70 57.33 6.86
CA ALA A 863 -1.71 58.33 6.47
C ALA A 863 -2.24 59.33 5.44
N VAL A 864 -3.02 58.86 4.46
CA VAL A 864 -3.67 59.71 3.45
C VAL A 864 -4.78 60.56 4.07
N CYS A 865 -5.61 59.99 4.94
CA CYS A 865 -6.67 60.72 5.64
C CYS A 865 -6.10 61.81 6.57
N ILE A 866 -4.96 61.54 7.24
CA ILE A 866 -4.26 62.55 8.04
C ILE A 866 -3.77 63.70 7.15
N ASN A 867 -3.19 63.39 5.99
CA ASN A 867 -2.75 64.40 5.03
C ASN A 867 -3.93 65.27 4.55
N PHE A 868 -5.04 64.64 4.17
CA PHE A 868 -6.25 65.32 3.69
C PHE A 868 -6.90 66.17 4.80
N GLY A 869 -7.11 65.60 5.98
CA GLY A 869 -7.74 66.28 7.11
C GLY A 869 -6.93 67.47 7.63
N LEU A 870 -5.59 67.35 7.64
CA LEU A 870 -4.71 68.46 8.01
C LEU A 870 -4.71 69.57 6.95
N ARG A 871 -4.77 69.24 5.64
CA ARG A 871 -4.89 70.24 4.55
C ARG A 871 -6.21 71.00 4.58
N VAL A 872 -7.32 70.31 4.83
CA VAL A 872 -8.64 70.93 4.98
C VAL A 872 -8.66 71.87 6.20
N ARG A 873 -8.01 71.48 7.30
CA ARG A 873 -7.94 72.29 8.52
C ARG A 873 -6.99 73.49 8.41
N SER A 874 -5.94 73.41 7.59
CA SER A 874 -4.98 74.51 7.37
C SER A 874 -5.46 75.54 6.33
N GLY A 875 -6.67 75.41 5.79
CA GLY A 875 -7.29 76.43 4.94
C GLY A 875 -6.78 76.47 3.49
N GLY A 876 -6.46 75.32 2.89
CA GLY A 876 -6.05 75.24 1.48
C GLY A 876 -6.80 74.12 0.74
N LEU A 877 -7.92 74.48 0.12
CA LEU A 877 -8.45 73.84 -1.08
C LEU A 877 -8.38 74.85 -2.22
#